data_AF-A0A1Y6IW24-F1
#
_entry.id   AF-A0A1Y6IW24-F1
#
_cell.length_a   1.000
_cell.length_b   1.000
_cell.length_c   1.000
_cell.angle_alpha   90.00
_cell.angle_beta   90.00
_cell.angle_gamma   90.00
#
_symmetry.space_group_name_H-M   'P 1'
#
loop_
_entity.id
_entity.type
_entity.pdbx_description
1 polymer ?
#
loop_
_entity_poly.entity_id
_entity_poly.type
_entity_poly.pdbx_seq_one_letter_code
_entity_poly.pdbx_strand_id
1 'polypeptide(L)'
;MNHLTTTGLGLTSLLCLSSAIAAPLYDSKVALDGSADFTSIQEAINSAPDDGRPYVIYVTNGIYNEKLDVSRPNITLIGEDRDNTVITATTANGTLDENGKKYGTSGSRTVYINAANFTARSLTIENGFDFPANQAKSNDDPTKISGTQAVALLVSTKADQSQFKDVRLVSYQDTVYLRAPHTYIDNSVITGTVDFIFGEGTALFENSQLIARYRDDVSPGNTQGYLTAPSTNINTPFGLVFKDCQLSKEEAVPAASYGLGRPWHPTRTFSDGRYADPDAIGHTAFINCEVDDHIYGWDKMSGKDINGDRIWFYPEDSRFWEYQNTGAGTADPSDTGRRQLTSAEAAQYTRSNILSGWIPDVSLGAQSMLEGQIIHARMSFPAKVTLKGSSGQTVKTLTDSSGYYQASIAGMTPPILVSVDDQSGSSCLHRDTYRSICASALVSDINNNGSTTGNVNPFSDLIVSVLAAHEGINGPALLAEMDKLPAFSAAVQQQARDNFMTAFGSVAEAYGIDPQEQWDPVSYTHIYEPVIRKLASQVIHNQGYDTKTGLTAKTYLTDLAFHSILASDSVAGYSVTGEQLFHTKRSIHSANRRIFLVGDSTVSNYSDDVYPRMGWGQAFADMVSNGRRLQVVNAARSGRSSRDFINGRWLTQIEPLVRPHDFLLIQFGHNDEKCNEAKADRGPIDVANLCTYPNDGWGNPQFPLFAWDYSFQHSLERYLNFARRHHMHPVLITPVPRAKSVDGGLGTPITPNQHTTKQNADNGYQYVGNYTQTVEDTARLNRVPLIDLQALVLDMANQTSGDEWKDIWLAVDPGQYPYYADRTGSLAKPDTTHFQEKGAKQIAKLVIQAIQQNPSLHYLARQLPHTPRYSF
;
A
#
# COMPACT_ATOMS: atom_id res chain seq x y z
N MET A 1 -20.87 37.07 54.66
CA MET A 1 -21.32 36.17 55.74
C MET A 1 -22.15 35.07 55.11
N ASN A 2 -21.74 33.81 55.32
CA ASN A 2 -22.52 32.55 55.43
C ASN A 2 -23.79 32.41 54.57
N HIS A 3 -23.90 31.52 53.58
CA HIS A 3 -23.86 30.03 53.54
C HIS A 3 -25.26 29.46 53.21
N LEU A 4 -25.28 28.54 52.23
CA LEU A 4 -26.23 27.42 52.00
C LEU A 4 -27.57 27.81 51.30
N THR A 5 -28.12 27.11 50.30
CA THR A 5 -28.08 25.67 49.95
C THR A 5 -28.76 25.40 48.58
N THR A 6 -28.32 24.32 47.88
CA THR A 6 -29.07 23.42 46.94
C THR A 6 -29.66 24.00 45.64
N THR A 7 -29.64 23.41 44.44
CA THR A 7 -29.46 22.04 43.89
C THR A 7 -29.47 22.18 42.36
N GLY A 8 -28.82 21.30 41.59
CA GLY A 8 -29.16 21.13 40.17
C GLY A 8 -28.09 20.45 39.32
N LEU A 9 -28.44 19.26 38.82
CA LEU A 9 -27.68 18.41 37.90
C LEU A 9 -27.18 19.16 36.64
N GLY A 10 -26.03 18.75 36.11
CA GLY A 10 -25.61 19.10 34.75
C GLY A 10 -24.29 18.43 34.37
N LEU A 11 -24.40 17.36 33.58
CA LEU A 11 -23.36 16.57 32.91
C LEU A 11 -22.00 17.26 32.72
N THR A 12 -20.95 16.68 33.30
CA THR A 12 -19.58 16.82 32.78
C THR A 12 -19.46 15.95 31.53
N SER A 13 -19.77 16.52 30.36
CA SER A 13 -19.37 15.95 29.08
C SER A 13 -17.88 16.15 28.88
N LEU A 14 -17.09 15.11 29.18
CA LEU A 14 -15.77 14.92 28.60
C LEU A 14 -15.94 14.92 27.07
N LEU A 15 -15.59 16.03 26.43
CA LEU A 15 -15.42 16.08 24.98
C LEU A 15 -14.13 15.34 24.65
N CYS A 16 -14.27 14.07 24.28
CA CYS A 16 -13.26 13.32 23.55
C CYS A 16 -13.01 14.04 22.21
N LEU A 17 -11.85 14.67 22.09
CA LEU A 17 -11.27 15.07 20.81
C LEU A 17 -10.94 13.79 20.03
N SER A 18 -11.84 13.32 19.16
CA SER A 18 -11.51 12.28 18.19
C SER A 18 -10.86 12.92 16.97
N SER A 19 -9.56 13.15 17.05
CA SER A 19 -8.74 13.25 15.85
C SER A 19 -8.88 11.92 15.11
N ALA A 20 -9.36 11.93 13.87
CA ALA A 20 -9.27 10.76 13.01
C ALA A 20 -7.79 10.55 12.67
N ILE A 21 -7.08 9.87 13.57
CA ILE A 21 -5.74 9.35 13.37
C ILE A 21 -5.90 8.26 12.30
N ALA A 22 -5.21 8.43 11.17
CA ALA A 22 -5.09 7.36 10.18
C ALA A 22 -4.59 6.11 10.91
N ALA A 23 -5.34 5.00 10.81
CA ALA A 23 -4.92 3.75 11.41
C ALA A 23 -3.55 3.37 10.82
N PRO A 24 -2.51 3.20 11.65
CA PRO A 24 -1.17 2.93 11.15
C PRO A 24 -1.09 1.55 10.47
N LEU A 25 -0.26 1.45 9.43
CA LEU A 25 0.06 0.22 8.66
C LEU A 25 0.45 -0.99 9.52
N TYR A 26 0.99 -0.69 10.69
CA TYR A 26 1.34 -1.64 11.71
C TYR A 26 0.73 -1.10 13.00
N ASP A 27 0.22 -1.96 13.86
CA ASP A 27 -0.30 -1.53 15.15
C ASP A 27 0.80 -0.86 16.01
N SER A 28 2.07 -1.18 15.74
CA SER A 28 3.24 -0.44 16.22
C SER A 28 4.48 -0.62 15.33
N LYS A 29 5.40 0.34 15.42
CA LYS A 29 6.72 0.32 14.80
C LYS A 29 7.84 0.37 15.85
N VAL A 30 8.94 -0.32 15.55
CA VAL A 30 10.13 -0.37 16.41
C VAL A 30 11.36 0.11 15.65
N ALA A 31 12.08 1.09 16.22
CA ALA A 31 13.33 1.61 15.67
C ALA A 31 14.31 1.97 16.80
N LEU A 32 15.55 1.49 16.68
CA LEU A 32 16.59 1.69 17.70
C LEU A 32 17.00 3.17 17.87
N ASP A 33 16.83 3.99 16.84
CA ASP A 33 17.19 5.41 16.83
C ASP A 33 16.12 6.32 17.45
N GLY A 34 15.00 5.75 17.90
CA GLY A 34 13.88 6.48 18.48
C GLY A 34 12.96 7.14 17.45
N SER A 35 13.08 6.83 16.15
CA SER A 35 12.21 7.39 15.12
C SER A 35 10.82 6.73 15.03
N ALA A 36 10.54 5.73 15.87
CA ALA A 36 9.31 4.92 15.85
C ALA A 36 8.58 4.91 17.20
N ASP A 37 7.50 4.15 17.31
CA ASP A 37 6.65 4.09 18.52
C ASP A 37 7.40 3.49 19.72
N PHE A 38 8.28 2.52 19.45
CA PHE A 38 9.10 1.83 20.46
C PHE A 38 10.56 1.73 20.01
N THR A 39 11.45 1.56 20.99
CA THR A 39 12.86 1.20 20.76
C THR A 39 13.15 -0.27 21.07
N SER A 40 12.19 -0.97 21.69
CA SER A 40 12.23 -2.39 22.06
C SER A 40 11.09 -3.16 21.41
N ILE A 41 11.39 -4.36 20.91
CA ILE A 41 10.36 -5.25 20.34
C ILE A 41 9.47 -5.83 21.44
N GLN A 42 10.03 -6.15 22.61
CA GLN A 42 9.24 -6.65 23.73
C GLN A 42 8.26 -5.60 24.26
N GLU A 43 8.67 -4.32 24.32
CA GLU A 43 7.76 -3.23 24.69
C GLU A 43 6.59 -3.11 23.69
N ALA A 44 6.86 -3.21 22.40
CA ALA A 44 5.82 -3.22 21.37
C ALA A 44 4.85 -4.40 21.53
N ILE A 45 5.36 -5.61 21.80
CA ILE A 45 4.53 -6.80 22.10
C ILE A 45 3.66 -6.56 23.34
N ASN A 46 4.24 -6.02 24.41
CA ASN A 46 3.53 -5.75 25.66
C ASN A 46 2.47 -4.65 25.52
N SER A 47 2.61 -3.77 24.54
CA SER A 47 1.64 -2.71 24.25
C SER A 47 0.38 -3.21 23.53
N ALA A 48 0.42 -4.43 22.97
CA ALA A 48 -0.69 -5.01 22.24
C ALA A 48 -1.93 -5.20 23.15
N PRO A 49 -3.11 -4.66 22.78
CA PRO A 49 -4.32 -4.81 23.59
C PRO A 49 -4.72 -6.27 23.75
N ASP A 50 -5.14 -6.69 24.94
CA ASP A 50 -5.59 -8.06 25.21
C ASP A 50 -7.06 -8.28 24.80
N ASP A 51 -7.35 -8.11 23.51
CA ASP A 51 -8.68 -8.20 22.89
C ASP A 51 -8.78 -9.33 21.85
N GLY A 52 -7.70 -10.10 21.68
CA GLY A 52 -7.63 -11.23 20.76
C GLY A 52 -7.52 -10.85 19.28
N ARG A 53 -7.54 -9.55 18.90
CA ARG A 53 -7.39 -9.16 17.49
C ARG A 53 -5.95 -9.37 17.01
N PRO A 54 -5.71 -9.57 15.70
CA PRO A 54 -4.36 -9.54 15.14
C PRO A 54 -3.63 -8.26 15.51
N TYR A 55 -2.35 -8.35 15.86
CA TYR A 55 -1.50 -7.22 16.19
C TYR A 55 -0.16 -7.33 15.45
N VAL A 56 0.11 -6.38 14.57
CA VAL A 56 1.24 -6.39 13.65
C VAL A 56 2.28 -5.38 14.09
N ILE A 57 3.51 -5.84 14.27
CA ILE A 57 4.65 -5.02 14.70
C ILE A 57 5.67 -5.00 13.57
N TYR A 58 6.01 -3.80 13.10
CA TYR A 58 7.08 -3.61 12.14
C TYR A 58 8.38 -3.24 12.85
N VAL A 59 9.45 -3.91 12.46
CA VAL A 59 10.76 -3.79 13.08
C VAL A 59 11.74 -3.32 12.01
N THR A 60 12.27 -2.12 12.19
CA THR A 60 13.26 -1.56 11.25
C THR A 60 14.58 -2.32 11.29
N ASN A 61 15.50 -1.99 10.39
CA ASN A 61 16.85 -2.52 10.40
C ASN A 61 17.58 -2.19 11.71
N GLY A 62 18.28 -3.16 12.28
CA GLY A 62 18.98 -3.02 13.55
C GLY A 62 19.29 -4.36 14.22
N ILE A 63 20.23 -4.32 15.18
CA ILE A 63 20.52 -5.46 16.06
C ILE A 63 19.86 -5.21 17.41
N TYR A 64 18.74 -5.89 17.63
CA TYR A 64 17.92 -5.84 18.83
C TYR A 64 18.42 -6.89 19.82
N ASN A 65 19.20 -6.45 20.82
CA ASN A 65 19.75 -7.32 21.86
C ASN A 65 18.72 -7.54 22.98
N GLU A 66 17.76 -8.42 22.73
CA GLU A 66 16.56 -8.61 23.54
C GLU A 66 16.16 -10.09 23.59
N LYS A 67 15.60 -10.53 24.74
CA LYS A 67 14.83 -11.78 24.80
C LYS A 67 13.35 -11.49 24.66
N LEU A 68 12.66 -12.25 23.82
CA LEU A 68 11.23 -12.08 23.58
C LEU A 68 10.41 -13.19 24.23
N ASP A 69 9.32 -12.82 24.91
CA ASP A 69 8.27 -13.70 25.39
C ASP A 69 6.92 -13.29 24.77
N VAL A 70 6.48 -14.08 23.79
CA VAL A 70 5.22 -13.87 23.07
C VAL A 70 4.15 -14.75 23.69
N SER A 71 3.39 -14.16 24.62
CA SER A 71 2.32 -14.84 25.35
C SER A 71 0.90 -14.44 24.89
N ARG A 72 0.80 -13.46 23.99
CA ARG A 72 -0.45 -13.02 23.35
C ARG A 72 -0.64 -13.72 22.00
N PRO A 73 -1.83 -14.26 21.68
CA PRO A 73 -2.09 -14.84 20.36
C PRO A 73 -2.15 -13.77 19.27
N ASN A 74 -2.09 -14.21 18.02
CA ASN A 74 -2.24 -13.36 16.83
C ASN A 74 -1.22 -12.20 16.74
N ILE A 75 0.01 -12.39 17.26
CA ILE A 75 1.12 -11.45 17.06
C ILE A 75 1.81 -11.74 15.73
N THR A 76 2.04 -10.69 14.95
CA THR A 76 2.86 -10.75 13.73
C THR A 76 4.05 -9.81 13.85
N LEU A 77 5.27 -10.33 13.67
CA LEU A 77 6.49 -9.53 13.55
C LEU A 77 6.93 -9.47 12.08
N ILE A 78 7.20 -8.27 11.58
CA ILE A 78 7.68 -8.04 10.22
C ILE A 78 8.95 -7.21 10.30
N GLY A 79 10.08 -7.82 9.96
CA GLY A 79 11.33 -7.09 9.79
C GLY A 79 11.36 -6.33 8.46
N GLU A 80 12.09 -5.22 8.44
CA GLU A 80 12.40 -4.47 7.23
C GLU A 80 13.21 -5.32 6.24
N ASP A 81 14.19 -6.07 6.77
CA ASP A 81 15.04 -6.96 6.02
C ASP A 81 15.49 -8.17 6.84
N ARG A 82 15.54 -9.36 6.20
CA ARG A 82 15.90 -10.60 6.88
C ARG A 82 17.27 -10.53 7.52
N ASP A 83 18.26 -10.02 6.79
CA ASP A 83 19.65 -10.10 7.20
C ASP A 83 20.07 -8.92 8.09
N ASN A 84 19.32 -7.81 8.05
CA ASN A 84 19.63 -6.59 8.80
C ASN A 84 18.70 -6.29 9.98
N THR A 85 17.51 -6.91 10.08
CA THR A 85 16.67 -6.87 11.28
C THR A 85 16.94 -8.12 12.14
N VAL A 86 17.80 -7.98 13.14
CA VAL A 86 18.32 -9.10 13.94
C VAL A 86 17.84 -9.02 15.38
N ILE A 87 17.16 -10.07 15.85
CA ILE A 87 16.80 -10.27 17.25
C ILE A 87 17.81 -11.24 17.86
N THR A 88 18.58 -10.79 18.84
CA THR A 88 19.67 -11.59 19.42
C THR A 88 19.69 -11.53 20.94
N ALA A 89 20.09 -12.62 21.57
CA ALA A 89 20.45 -12.66 22.97
C ALA A 89 21.50 -13.75 23.19
N THR A 90 22.41 -13.55 24.13
CA THR A 90 23.46 -14.52 24.44
C THR A 90 23.10 -15.32 25.68
N THR A 91 22.64 -16.55 25.51
CA THR A 91 22.41 -17.44 26.65
C THR A 91 22.58 -18.90 26.24
N ALA A 92 23.53 -19.59 26.87
CA ALA A 92 23.56 -21.06 26.85
C ALA A 92 22.79 -21.63 28.05
N ASN A 93 22.36 -22.88 27.99
CA ASN A 93 21.70 -23.61 29.08
C ASN A 93 22.51 -23.55 30.39
N GLY A 94 23.82 -23.76 30.29
CA GLY A 94 24.71 -23.75 31.45
C GLY A 94 25.01 -22.35 32.00
N THR A 95 24.56 -21.29 31.32
CA THR A 95 24.62 -19.92 31.83
C THR A 95 23.86 -19.84 33.15
N LEU A 96 24.40 -19.14 34.13
CA LEU A 96 23.76 -18.93 35.43
C LEU A 96 22.94 -17.64 35.40
N ASP A 97 21.75 -17.69 35.97
CA ASP A 97 20.94 -16.50 36.27
C ASP A 97 21.50 -15.75 37.50
N GLU A 98 20.86 -14.64 37.86
CA GLU A 98 21.22 -13.79 39.01
C GLU A 98 21.24 -14.53 40.36
N ASN A 99 20.56 -15.68 40.45
CA ASN A 99 20.48 -16.52 41.65
C ASN A 99 21.47 -17.70 41.60
N GLY A 100 22.34 -17.75 40.59
CA GLY A 100 23.30 -18.84 40.41
C GLY A 100 22.68 -20.13 39.87
N LYS A 101 21.44 -20.09 39.36
CA LYS A 101 20.75 -21.26 38.78
C LYS A 101 20.96 -21.29 37.27
N LYS A 102 21.18 -22.47 36.71
CA LYS A 102 21.28 -22.66 35.26
C LYS A 102 19.97 -22.30 34.56
N TYR A 103 20.05 -21.59 33.45
CA TYR A 103 18.89 -21.31 32.58
C TYR A 103 18.24 -22.60 32.06
N GLY A 104 19.03 -23.64 31.76
CA GLY A 104 18.55 -24.84 31.09
C GLY A 104 18.26 -24.60 29.61
N THR A 105 18.04 -25.67 28.83
CA THR A 105 17.84 -25.58 27.37
C THR A 105 16.66 -24.67 27.04
N SER A 106 15.49 -24.87 27.65
CA SER A 106 14.35 -23.97 27.42
C SER A 106 14.62 -22.54 27.88
N GLY A 107 15.38 -22.32 28.97
CA GLY A 107 15.72 -20.97 29.44
C GLY A 107 16.71 -20.23 28.54
N SER A 108 17.45 -20.96 27.70
CA SER A 108 18.46 -20.41 26.80
C SER A 108 17.89 -19.64 25.60
N ARG A 109 16.60 -19.84 25.28
CA ARG A 109 15.89 -19.22 24.15
C ARG A 109 16.08 -17.70 24.05
N THR A 110 16.37 -17.21 22.85
CA THR A 110 16.25 -15.78 22.50
C THR A 110 14.79 -15.39 22.35
N VAL A 111 14.04 -16.12 21.53
CA VAL A 111 12.61 -15.88 21.30
C VAL A 111 11.78 -17.05 21.79
N TYR A 112 10.78 -16.75 22.61
CA TYR A 112 9.80 -17.70 23.10
C TYR A 112 8.42 -17.42 22.54
N ILE A 113 7.89 -18.35 21.76
CA ILE A 113 6.51 -18.27 21.28
C ILE A 113 5.65 -19.17 22.14
N ASN A 114 4.71 -18.58 22.86
CA ASN A 114 3.89 -19.25 23.87
C ASN A 114 2.39 -18.98 23.72
N ALA A 115 1.96 -18.61 22.50
CA ALA A 115 0.58 -18.38 22.13
C ALA A 115 0.35 -18.69 20.65
N ALA A 116 -0.90 -19.00 20.30
CA ALA A 116 -1.28 -19.46 18.97
C ALA A 116 -1.22 -18.34 17.90
N ASN A 117 -1.16 -18.76 16.63
CA ASN A 117 -1.22 -17.90 15.44
C ASN A 117 -0.13 -16.84 15.40
N PHE A 118 1.06 -17.16 15.89
CA PHE A 118 2.22 -16.29 15.78
C PHE A 118 2.76 -16.30 14.34
N THR A 119 3.19 -15.15 13.83
CA THR A 119 3.87 -15.03 12.54
C THR A 119 5.14 -14.20 12.65
N ALA A 120 6.24 -14.64 12.04
CA ALA A 120 7.45 -13.83 11.83
C ALA A 120 7.84 -13.80 10.34
N ARG A 121 8.21 -12.62 9.82
CA ARG A 121 8.62 -12.41 8.43
C ARG A 121 9.86 -11.54 8.31
N SER A 122 10.74 -11.89 7.37
CA SER A 122 11.89 -11.06 6.94
C SER A 122 12.71 -10.52 8.11
N LEU A 123 13.13 -11.40 9.03
CA LEU A 123 14.00 -11.06 10.16
C LEU A 123 14.91 -12.24 10.55
N THR A 124 15.96 -11.95 11.31
CA THR A 124 16.85 -12.95 11.89
C THR A 124 16.55 -13.12 13.39
N ILE A 125 16.49 -14.38 13.85
CA ILE A 125 16.49 -14.73 15.27
C ILE A 125 17.77 -15.50 15.56
N GLU A 126 18.58 -14.96 16.46
CA GLU A 126 19.90 -15.49 16.79
C GLU A 126 20.01 -15.77 18.29
N ASN A 127 20.70 -16.85 18.66
CA ASN A 127 21.33 -16.94 19.97
C ASN A 127 22.82 -16.67 19.83
N GLY A 128 23.26 -15.53 20.37
CA GLY A 128 24.63 -15.03 20.26
C GLY A 128 25.63 -15.74 21.18
N PHE A 129 25.35 -16.97 21.64
CA PHE A 129 26.33 -17.78 22.37
C PHE A 129 27.45 -18.23 21.44
N ASP A 130 28.66 -17.75 21.72
CA ASP A 130 29.88 -18.10 20.99
C ASP A 130 30.37 -19.49 21.40
N PHE A 131 29.77 -20.50 20.77
CA PHE A 131 30.09 -21.90 21.00
C PHE A 131 31.57 -22.22 20.68
N PRO A 132 32.15 -21.85 19.51
CA PRO A 132 33.55 -22.14 19.22
C PRO A 132 34.51 -21.53 20.24
N ALA A 133 34.30 -20.26 20.61
CA ALA A 133 35.14 -19.63 21.63
C ALA A 133 35.01 -20.33 22.99
N ASN A 134 33.80 -20.79 23.36
CA ASN A 134 33.61 -21.56 24.59
C ASN A 134 34.34 -22.91 24.54
N GLN A 135 34.32 -23.62 23.40
CA GLN A 135 34.99 -24.91 23.26
C GLN A 135 36.52 -24.78 23.29
N ALA A 136 37.05 -23.69 22.74
CA ALA A 136 38.48 -23.38 22.73
C ALA A 136 39.07 -23.07 24.13
N LYS A 137 38.23 -22.78 25.14
CA LYS A 137 38.68 -22.58 26.52
C LYS A 137 39.29 -23.86 27.10
N SER A 138 40.26 -23.71 27.99
CA SER A 138 40.84 -24.83 28.74
C SER A 138 39.78 -25.50 29.63
N ASN A 139 39.93 -26.80 29.91
CA ASN A 139 38.94 -27.56 30.70
C ASN A 139 38.88 -27.14 32.18
N ASP A 140 39.94 -26.48 32.68
CA ASP A 140 40.03 -25.89 34.01
C ASP A 140 39.61 -24.42 34.06
N ASP A 141 39.24 -23.81 32.92
CA ASP A 141 38.71 -22.44 32.89
C ASP A 141 37.32 -22.41 33.57
N PRO A 142 37.14 -21.69 34.69
CA PRO A 142 35.88 -21.66 35.42
C PRO A 142 34.74 -20.99 34.64
N THR A 143 35.04 -20.31 33.53
CA THR A 143 34.06 -19.68 32.62
C THR A 143 33.69 -20.57 31.43
N LYS A 144 34.26 -21.78 31.32
CA LYS A 144 33.87 -22.76 30.30
C LYS A 144 32.51 -23.35 30.66
N ILE A 145 31.53 -23.15 29.77
CA ILE A 145 30.17 -23.65 29.94
C ILE A 145 30.11 -25.08 29.41
N SER A 146 29.75 -26.04 30.28
CA SER A 146 29.57 -27.44 29.88
C SER A 146 28.19 -27.71 29.27
N GLY A 147 27.19 -26.88 29.59
CA GLY A 147 25.84 -26.91 29.02
C GLY A 147 25.74 -25.93 27.84
N THR A 148 26.30 -26.29 26.70
CA THR A 148 26.49 -25.47 25.49
C THR A 148 25.25 -25.25 24.60
N GLN A 149 24.09 -25.74 25.02
CA GLN A 149 22.81 -25.64 24.30
C GLN A 149 22.39 -24.18 24.28
N ALA A 150 22.08 -23.62 23.11
CA ALA A 150 21.79 -22.21 22.96
C ALA A 150 20.64 -22.02 21.98
N VAL A 151 19.42 -22.07 22.49
CA VAL A 151 18.21 -22.00 21.66
C VAL A 151 18.04 -20.59 21.12
N ALA A 152 17.87 -20.44 19.81
CA ALA A 152 17.46 -19.18 19.20
C ALA A 152 15.94 -19.01 19.30
N LEU A 153 15.20 -20.05 18.88
CA LEU A 153 13.74 -20.05 18.83
C LEU A 153 13.17 -21.25 19.59
N LEU A 154 12.25 -21.00 20.52
CA LEU A 154 11.41 -22.03 21.14
C LEU A 154 9.94 -21.76 20.84
N VAL A 155 9.27 -22.71 20.19
CA VAL A 155 7.83 -22.69 19.94
C VAL A 155 7.14 -23.67 20.89
N SER A 156 6.37 -23.16 21.85
CA SER A 156 5.78 -23.94 22.94
C SER A 156 4.59 -24.78 22.51
N THR A 157 4.14 -25.70 23.37
CA THR A 157 2.93 -26.51 23.13
C THR A 157 1.64 -25.69 23.04
N LYS A 158 1.65 -24.41 23.44
CA LYS A 158 0.51 -23.48 23.32
C LYS A 158 0.50 -22.70 22.01
N ALA A 159 1.59 -22.77 21.25
CA ALA A 159 1.83 -21.93 20.08
C ALA A 159 1.42 -22.63 18.78
N ASP A 160 0.21 -23.18 18.74
CA ASP A 160 -0.32 -23.81 17.53
C ASP A 160 -0.39 -22.81 16.37
N GLN A 161 -0.24 -23.32 15.14
CA GLN A 161 -0.27 -22.53 13.91
C GLN A 161 0.78 -21.40 13.89
N SER A 162 2.00 -21.69 14.40
CA SER A 162 3.11 -20.74 14.33
C SER A 162 3.78 -20.75 12.95
N GLN A 163 3.90 -19.59 12.32
CA GLN A 163 4.46 -19.42 10.98
C GLN A 163 5.75 -18.59 10.99
N PHE A 164 6.75 -19.04 10.23
CA PHE A 164 7.99 -18.32 9.98
C PHE A 164 8.30 -18.32 8.48
N LYS A 165 8.50 -17.15 7.89
CA LYS A 165 8.71 -17.01 6.44
C LYS A 165 9.82 -16.02 6.14
N ASP A 166 10.76 -16.40 5.26
CA ASP A 166 11.93 -15.56 4.97
C ASP A 166 12.65 -15.15 6.27
N VAL A 167 12.81 -16.10 7.19
CA VAL A 167 13.55 -15.87 8.44
C VAL A 167 14.91 -16.55 8.41
N ARG A 168 15.82 -16.06 9.24
CA ARG A 168 17.07 -16.75 9.54
C ARG A 168 17.12 -17.14 11.01
N LEU A 169 17.35 -18.42 11.31
CA LEU A 169 17.44 -18.96 12.66
C LEU A 169 18.88 -19.40 12.92
N VAL A 170 19.57 -18.70 13.83
CA VAL A 170 21.04 -18.79 13.97
C VAL A 170 21.43 -19.22 15.37
N SER A 171 22.12 -20.35 15.48
CA SER A 171 22.94 -20.69 16.65
C SER A 171 23.94 -21.81 16.28
N TYR A 172 24.34 -22.60 17.26
CA TYR A 172 25.15 -23.81 17.12
C TYR A 172 24.36 -25.02 17.63
N GLN A 173 24.42 -25.33 18.92
CA GLN A 173 23.70 -26.46 19.50
C GLN A 173 22.27 -26.08 19.91
N ASP A 174 21.29 -26.90 19.55
CA ASP A 174 19.88 -26.75 19.90
C ASP A 174 19.23 -25.46 19.33
N THR A 175 19.58 -25.03 18.10
CA THR A 175 19.10 -23.74 17.52
C THR A 175 17.58 -23.54 17.58
N VAL A 176 16.78 -24.55 17.20
CA VAL A 176 15.32 -24.44 17.07
C VAL A 176 14.62 -25.56 17.85
N TYR A 177 13.83 -25.18 18.85
CA TYR A 177 13.08 -26.10 19.70
C TYR A 177 11.57 -26.05 19.43
N LEU A 178 11.03 -27.08 18.80
CA LEU A 178 9.65 -27.14 18.31
C LEU A 178 8.77 -28.08 19.13
N ARG A 179 7.79 -27.52 19.83
CA ARG A 179 6.84 -28.26 20.66
C ARG A 179 5.38 -28.02 20.32
N ALA A 180 5.10 -27.06 19.44
CA ALA A 180 3.73 -26.73 19.03
C ALA A 180 3.05 -27.89 18.30
N PRO A 181 1.71 -27.98 18.36
CA PRO A 181 0.97 -28.94 17.56
C PRO A 181 1.26 -28.79 16.07
N HIS A 182 1.29 -27.56 15.53
CA HIS A 182 1.69 -27.27 14.15
C HIS A 182 2.61 -26.04 14.05
N THR A 183 3.67 -26.17 13.28
CA THR A 183 4.58 -25.07 12.89
C THR A 183 4.88 -25.16 11.40
N TYR A 184 4.90 -24.02 10.72
CA TYR A 184 5.24 -23.92 9.30
C TYR A 184 6.41 -22.97 9.08
N ILE A 185 7.46 -23.45 8.42
CA ILE A 185 8.68 -22.69 8.13
C ILE A 185 8.93 -22.75 6.62
N ASP A 186 8.88 -21.59 5.95
CA ASP A 186 9.01 -21.49 4.48
C ASP A 186 10.12 -20.51 4.09
N ASN A 187 10.84 -20.82 3.01
CA ASN A 187 11.85 -19.94 2.42
C ASN A 187 12.84 -19.39 3.46
N SER A 188 13.28 -20.21 4.40
CA SER A 188 14.05 -19.77 5.57
C SER A 188 15.42 -20.43 5.64
N VAL A 189 16.33 -19.85 6.42
CA VAL A 189 17.69 -20.37 6.61
C VAL A 189 17.88 -20.74 8.07
N ILE A 190 18.28 -21.98 8.35
CA ILE A 190 18.52 -22.48 9.70
C ILE A 190 19.95 -22.98 9.79
N THR A 191 20.72 -22.46 10.74
CA THR A 191 22.12 -22.84 10.92
C THR A 191 22.36 -23.48 12.29
N GLY A 192 23.16 -24.54 12.33
CA GLY A 192 23.59 -25.12 13.61
C GLY A 192 24.52 -26.31 13.51
N THR A 193 24.75 -26.96 14.65
CA THR A 193 25.68 -28.08 14.82
C THR A 193 24.97 -29.31 15.36
N VAL A 194 24.86 -29.43 16.68
CA VAL A 194 24.25 -30.61 17.33
C VAL A 194 22.77 -30.33 17.56
N ASP A 195 21.92 -31.25 17.08
CA ASP A 195 20.47 -31.28 17.31
C ASP A 195 19.77 -29.95 16.99
N PHE A 196 20.23 -29.26 15.94
CA PHE A 196 19.86 -27.86 15.79
C PHE A 196 18.39 -27.63 15.40
N ILE A 197 17.67 -28.68 15.00
CA ILE A 197 16.21 -28.71 14.95
C ILE A 197 15.70 -29.89 15.77
N PHE A 198 15.03 -29.63 16.89
CA PHE A 198 14.62 -30.70 17.80
C PHE A 198 13.25 -30.44 18.44
N GLY A 199 12.63 -31.50 18.94
CA GLY A 199 11.39 -31.40 19.71
C GLY A 199 10.27 -32.36 19.29
N GLU A 200 9.13 -32.17 19.93
CA GLU A 200 7.99 -33.10 19.93
C GLU A 200 6.86 -32.69 18.96
N GLY A 201 6.89 -31.46 18.45
CA GLY A 201 5.82 -30.89 17.64
C GLY A 201 5.75 -31.42 16.21
N THR A 202 4.67 -31.07 15.51
CA THR A 202 4.57 -31.24 14.06
C THR A 202 5.08 -29.99 13.37
N ALA A 203 6.13 -30.10 12.57
CA ALA A 203 6.72 -28.98 11.87
C ALA A 203 6.94 -29.33 10.40
N LEU A 204 6.44 -28.47 9.52
CA LEU A 204 6.69 -28.55 8.09
C LEU A 204 7.64 -27.44 7.66
N PHE A 205 8.77 -27.84 7.09
CA PHE A 205 9.75 -26.98 6.44
C PHE A 205 9.61 -27.13 4.94
N GLU A 206 9.43 -26.02 4.21
CA GLU A 206 9.41 -26.01 2.75
C GLU A 206 10.40 -24.97 2.20
N ASN A 207 11.00 -25.24 1.06
CA ASN A 207 11.88 -24.33 0.32
C ASN A 207 13.01 -23.70 1.17
N SER A 208 13.47 -24.39 2.21
CA SER A 208 14.35 -23.83 3.23
C SER A 208 15.76 -24.42 3.15
N GLN A 209 16.75 -23.66 3.61
CA GLN A 209 18.14 -24.08 3.67
C GLN A 209 18.52 -24.44 5.11
N LEU A 210 19.04 -25.66 5.28
CA LEU A 210 19.65 -26.13 6.52
C LEU A 210 21.16 -26.08 6.33
N ILE A 211 21.87 -25.31 7.15
CA ILE A 211 23.32 -25.11 7.06
C ILE A 211 24.01 -25.74 8.27
N ALA A 212 24.70 -26.85 8.04
CA ALA A 212 25.60 -27.46 9.00
C ALA A 212 26.84 -26.57 9.20
N ARG A 213 27.17 -26.23 10.46
CA ARG A 213 28.28 -25.33 10.80
C ARG A 213 29.55 -26.08 11.18
N TYR A 214 30.71 -25.50 10.90
CA TYR A 214 31.98 -26.15 11.22
C TYR A 214 32.25 -26.23 12.72
N ARG A 215 32.89 -27.33 13.13
CA ARG A 215 33.29 -27.63 14.52
C ARG A 215 34.79 -27.93 14.57
N ASP A 216 35.58 -26.96 15.01
CA ASP A 216 37.04 -27.08 15.15
C ASP A 216 37.46 -27.91 16.38
N ASP A 217 36.58 -28.05 17.38
CA ASP A 217 36.78 -28.86 18.57
C ASP A 217 36.53 -30.37 18.35
N VAL A 218 36.13 -30.76 17.14
CA VAL A 218 35.88 -32.17 16.77
C VAL A 218 37.02 -32.68 15.90
N SER A 219 37.70 -33.73 16.34
CA SER A 219 38.79 -34.33 15.56
C SER A 219 38.29 -34.89 14.21
N PRO A 220 39.10 -34.81 13.13
CA PRO A 220 38.74 -35.35 11.82
C PRO A 220 38.28 -36.81 11.89
N GLY A 221 37.21 -37.14 11.14
CA GLY A 221 36.61 -38.47 11.11
C GLY A 221 35.55 -38.73 12.19
N ASN A 222 35.32 -37.80 13.11
CA ASN A 222 34.21 -37.87 14.07
C ASN A 222 33.02 -37.02 13.61
N THR A 223 31.82 -37.39 14.08
CA THR A 223 30.58 -36.63 13.86
C THR A 223 30.66 -35.22 14.43
N GLN A 224 30.43 -34.21 13.60
CA GLN A 224 30.38 -32.80 13.98
C GLN A 224 29.00 -32.36 14.49
N GLY A 225 27.93 -33.01 14.03
CA GLY A 225 26.58 -32.66 14.46
C GLY A 225 25.47 -33.51 13.86
N TYR A 226 24.24 -33.07 14.13
CA TYR A 226 23.00 -33.72 13.71
C TYR A 226 22.00 -32.63 13.32
N LEU A 227 21.39 -32.78 12.15
CA LEU A 227 20.37 -31.83 11.69
C LEU A 227 19.16 -31.86 12.62
N THR A 228 18.63 -33.06 12.87
CA THR A 228 17.42 -33.22 13.69
C THR A 228 17.57 -34.10 14.92
N ALA A 229 16.80 -33.78 15.96
CA ALA A 229 16.60 -34.64 17.11
C ALA A 229 15.12 -34.68 17.52
N PRO A 230 14.26 -35.37 16.75
CA PRO A 230 12.83 -35.43 17.02
C PRO A 230 12.52 -36.26 18.26
N SER A 231 11.52 -35.82 19.02
CA SER A 231 10.93 -36.51 20.16
C SER A 231 9.42 -36.65 20.03
N THR A 232 8.94 -36.73 18.79
CA THR A 232 7.53 -36.88 18.42
C THR A 232 6.95 -38.12 19.10
N ASN A 233 5.81 -37.97 19.77
CA ASN A 233 5.12 -39.12 20.35
C ASN A 233 4.68 -40.10 19.24
N ILE A 234 4.73 -41.40 19.51
CA ILE A 234 4.35 -42.45 18.55
C ILE A 234 2.92 -42.28 18.01
N ASN A 235 2.01 -41.68 18.78
CA ASN A 235 0.63 -41.45 18.39
C ASN A 235 0.43 -40.18 17.53
N THR A 236 1.43 -39.31 17.44
CA THR A 236 1.39 -38.13 16.58
C THR A 236 1.89 -38.53 15.18
N PRO A 237 1.07 -38.46 14.11
CA PRO A 237 1.42 -39.03 12.80
C PRO A 237 2.66 -38.44 12.14
N PHE A 238 2.84 -37.12 12.29
CA PHE A 238 3.94 -36.36 11.69
C PHE A 238 4.74 -35.64 12.78
N GLY A 239 6.06 -35.60 12.62
CA GLY A 239 6.99 -34.83 13.44
C GLY A 239 7.63 -33.73 12.60
N LEU A 240 8.94 -33.86 12.35
CA LEU A 240 9.72 -32.89 11.58
C LEU A 240 9.76 -33.29 10.10
N VAL A 241 9.06 -32.58 9.24
CA VAL A 241 8.98 -32.87 7.79
C VAL A 241 9.65 -31.75 7.00
N PHE A 242 10.54 -32.12 6.09
CA PHE A 242 11.27 -31.21 5.22
C PHE A 242 10.94 -31.55 3.76
N LYS A 243 10.47 -30.57 2.99
CA LYS A 243 10.14 -30.73 1.58
C LYS A 243 10.82 -29.67 0.74
N ASP A 244 11.41 -30.09 -0.38
CA ASP A 244 12.04 -29.18 -1.34
C ASP A 244 13.11 -28.28 -0.68
N CYS A 245 13.79 -28.80 0.35
CA CYS A 245 14.81 -28.09 1.13
C CYS A 245 16.22 -28.36 0.62
N GLN A 246 17.17 -27.51 0.99
CA GLN A 246 18.60 -27.69 0.74
C GLN A 246 19.33 -28.00 2.05
N LEU A 247 19.98 -29.16 2.11
CA LEU A 247 20.85 -29.57 3.21
C LEU A 247 22.28 -29.28 2.78
N SER A 248 22.80 -28.15 3.27
CA SER A 248 24.08 -27.57 2.88
C SER A 248 24.99 -27.39 4.10
N LYS A 249 26.24 -26.99 3.86
CA LYS A 249 27.25 -26.88 4.91
C LYS A 249 28.12 -25.63 4.74
N GLU A 250 28.68 -25.14 5.85
CA GLU A 250 29.79 -24.19 5.80
C GLU A 250 31.01 -24.85 5.13
N GLU A 251 31.81 -24.07 4.41
CA GLU A 251 32.89 -24.56 3.54
C GLU A 251 33.88 -25.51 4.25
N ALA A 252 34.17 -25.28 5.52
CA ALA A 252 35.12 -26.08 6.30
C ALA A 252 34.55 -27.43 6.80
N VAL A 253 33.25 -27.69 6.65
CA VAL A 253 32.60 -28.92 7.11
C VAL A 253 33.03 -30.12 6.24
N PRO A 254 33.63 -31.18 6.84
CA PRO A 254 34.05 -32.36 6.09
C PRO A 254 32.87 -33.16 5.52
N ALA A 255 33.13 -33.93 4.46
CA ALA A 255 32.21 -34.96 3.99
C ALA A 255 31.91 -36.00 5.09
N ALA A 256 30.72 -36.61 5.05
CA ALA A 256 30.28 -37.65 5.97
C ALA A 256 30.51 -37.32 7.48
N SER A 257 30.22 -36.08 7.89
CA SER A 257 30.43 -35.59 9.26
C SER A 257 29.15 -35.22 10.01
N TYR A 258 28.00 -35.25 9.35
CA TYR A 258 26.69 -34.91 9.93
C TYR A 258 25.66 -36.02 9.74
N GLY A 259 24.88 -36.28 10.79
CA GLY A 259 23.69 -37.12 10.70
C GLY A 259 22.47 -36.30 10.29
N LEU A 260 21.59 -36.89 9.47
CA LEU A 260 20.24 -36.37 9.17
C LEU A 260 19.43 -36.17 10.46
N GLY A 261 19.57 -37.11 11.40
CA GLY A 261 19.01 -36.98 12.72
C GLY A 261 19.27 -38.17 13.62
N ARG A 262 18.88 -38.01 14.89
CA ARG A 262 18.98 -39.04 15.94
C ARG A 262 17.78 -39.01 16.89
N PRO A 263 17.35 -40.15 17.46
CA PRO A 263 16.07 -40.21 18.17
C PRO A 263 16.17 -39.66 19.59
N TRP A 264 15.61 -38.49 19.81
CA TRP A 264 15.59 -37.90 21.14
C TRP A 264 14.43 -38.44 21.98
N HIS A 265 14.76 -39.25 22.97
CA HIS A 265 13.83 -39.67 24.01
C HIS A 265 14.03 -38.79 25.26
N PRO A 266 13.28 -37.68 25.41
CA PRO A 266 13.48 -36.73 26.49
C PRO A 266 13.30 -37.41 27.85
N THR A 267 14.15 -37.05 28.82
CA THR A 267 13.95 -37.50 30.20
C THR A 267 12.71 -36.83 30.80
N ARG A 268 11.65 -37.60 31.00
CA ARG A 268 10.37 -37.15 31.56
C ARG A 268 10.14 -37.80 32.93
N THR A 269 9.20 -37.25 33.69
CA THR A 269 8.75 -37.82 34.96
C THR A 269 7.45 -38.56 34.71
N PHE A 270 7.44 -39.85 35.03
CA PHE A 270 6.31 -40.76 34.99
C PHE A 270 5.88 -41.14 36.41
N SER A 271 4.79 -41.89 36.56
CA SER A 271 4.33 -42.39 37.86
C SER A 271 5.33 -43.34 38.53
N ASP A 272 6.20 -43.98 37.74
CA ASP A 272 7.14 -45.03 38.14
C ASP A 272 8.61 -44.59 38.09
N GLY A 273 8.92 -43.34 37.72
CA GLY A 273 10.29 -42.84 37.75
C GLY A 273 10.53 -41.62 36.86
N ARG A 274 11.80 -41.25 36.73
CA ARG A 274 12.25 -40.18 35.82
C ARG A 274 13.31 -40.72 34.86
N TYR A 275 12.91 -40.98 33.63
CA TYR A 275 13.74 -41.67 32.62
C TYR A 275 13.37 -41.20 31.20
N ALA A 276 14.12 -41.64 30.19
CA ALA A 276 13.90 -41.34 28.79
C ALA A 276 12.53 -41.88 28.33
N ASP A 277 11.70 -41.02 27.76
CA ASP A 277 10.33 -41.35 27.38
C ASP A 277 10.27 -42.45 26.30
N PRO A 278 9.76 -43.66 26.59
CA PRO A 278 9.70 -44.74 25.62
C PRO A 278 8.75 -44.47 24.45
N ASP A 279 7.73 -43.62 24.64
CA ASP A 279 6.73 -43.32 23.61
C ASP A 279 7.16 -42.17 22.69
N ALA A 280 8.30 -41.51 22.99
CA ALA A 280 8.88 -40.45 22.16
C ALA A 280 9.67 -41.01 20.97
N ILE A 281 9.01 -41.83 20.14
CA ILE A 281 9.59 -42.41 18.92
C ILE A 281 9.55 -41.36 17.82
N GLY A 282 10.59 -40.54 17.76
CA GLY A 282 10.68 -39.37 16.88
C GLY A 282 10.39 -39.65 15.41
N HIS A 283 9.77 -38.67 14.73
CA HIS A 283 9.50 -38.71 13.29
C HIS A 283 10.29 -37.62 12.58
N THR A 284 11.02 -38.00 11.53
CA THR A 284 11.64 -37.07 10.59
C THR A 284 11.53 -37.59 9.17
N ALA A 285 11.14 -36.73 8.22
CA ALA A 285 11.08 -37.07 6.81
C ALA A 285 11.73 -35.97 5.94
N PHE A 286 12.65 -36.35 5.05
CA PHE A 286 13.22 -35.47 4.02
C PHE A 286 12.71 -35.89 2.64
N ILE A 287 12.00 -34.99 1.95
CA ILE A 287 11.28 -35.27 0.71
C ILE A 287 11.74 -34.26 -0.35
N ASN A 288 12.18 -34.72 -1.51
CA ASN A 288 12.66 -33.89 -2.62
C ASN A 288 13.76 -32.88 -2.22
N CYS A 289 14.57 -33.20 -1.22
CA CYS A 289 15.60 -32.30 -0.75
C CYS A 289 16.91 -32.47 -1.54
N GLU A 290 17.66 -31.39 -1.72
CA GLU A 290 19.04 -31.44 -2.20
C GLU A 290 19.98 -31.63 -1.00
N VAL A 291 20.86 -32.63 -1.06
CA VAL A 291 21.66 -33.10 0.08
C VAL A 291 23.14 -33.11 -0.28
N ASP A 292 23.93 -32.27 0.40
CA ASP A 292 25.38 -32.18 0.22
C ASP A 292 26.15 -33.30 0.95
N ASP A 293 27.41 -33.52 0.59
CA ASP A 293 28.25 -34.68 0.94
C ASP A 293 28.59 -34.85 2.44
N HIS A 294 28.34 -33.84 3.27
CA HIS A 294 28.53 -33.91 4.72
C HIS A 294 27.59 -34.88 5.41
N ILE A 295 26.47 -35.25 4.77
CA ILE A 295 25.49 -36.17 5.35
C ILE A 295 25.95 -37.63 5.20
N TYR A 296 26.05 -38.35 6.32
CA TYR A 296 26.36 -39.79 6.33
C TYR A 296 25.14 -40.71 6.53
N GLY A 297 23.98 -40.17 6.90
CA GLY A 297 22.76 -40.94 7.18
C GLY A 297 22.18 -40.65 8.56
N TRP A 298 21.59 -41.64 9.21
CA TRP A 298 20.94 -41.51 10.53
C TRP A 298 21.85 -42.05 11.64
N ASP A 299 21.61 -41.64 12.89
CA ASP A 299 22.41 -42.10 14.02
C ASP A 299 21.55 -42.41 15.26
N LYS A 300 22.15 -43.13 16.21
CA LYS A 300 21.54 -43.48 17.50
C LYS A 300 21.73 -42.36 18.53
N MET A 301 20.90 -42.36 19.56
CA MET A 301 21.04 -41.46 20.70
C MET A 301 20.93 -42.24 22.00
N SER A 302 21.73 -41.87 23.01
CA SER A 302 21.64 -42.50 24.33
C SER A 302 20.72 -41.73 25.27
N GLY A 303 20.01 -42.45 26.13
CA GLY A 303 19.25 -41.90 27.25
C GLY A 303 19.51 -42.65 28.55
N LYS A 304 18.63 -42.45 29.52
CA LYS A 304 18.61 -43.18 30.80
C LYS A 304 17.31 -43.99 30.89
N ASP A 305 17.40 -45.27 31.18
CA ASP A 305 16.23 -46.12 31.40
C ASP A 305 15.63 -45.91 32.80
N ILE A 306 14.56 -46.67 33.10
CA ILE A 306 13.85 -46.62 34.39
C ILE A 306 14.76 -46.94 35.60
N ASN A 307 15.86 -47.66 35.39
CA ASN A 307 16.83 -48.01 36.43
C ASN A 307 17.98 -46.99 36.53
N GLY A 308 18.04 -46.01 35.63
CA GLY A 308 19.13 -45.03 35.54
C GLY A 308 20.34 -45.51 34.73
N ASP A 309 20.24 -46.66 34.07
CA ASP A 309 21.28 -47.21 33.20
C ASP A 309 21.23 -46.56 31.82
N ARG A 310 22.36 -46.62 31.10
CA ARG A 310 22.43 -46.07 29.74
C ARG A 310 21.69 -47.00 28.78
N ILE A 311 20.68 -46.48 28.11
CA ILE A 311 19.97 -47.13 27.00
C ILE A 311 20.31 -46.43 25.68
N TRP A 312 20.32 -47.17 24.56
CA TRP A 312 20.48 -46.64 23.22
C TRP A 312 19.17 -46.77 22.44
N PHE A 313 18.78 -45.70 21.78
CA PHE A 313 17.66 -45.66 20.84
C PHE A 313 18.22 -45.57 19.44
N TYR A 314 17.77 -46.46 18.56
CA TYR A 314 18.36 -46.66 17.25
C TYR A 314 17.48 -46.08 16.13
N PRO A 315 18.08 -45.63 15.01
CA PRO A 315 17.34 -45.04 13.91
C PRO A 315 16.35 -46.02 13.25
N GLU A 316 16.65 -47.33 13.21
CA GLU A 316 15.77 -48.38 12.70
C GLU A 316 14.46 -48.52 13.51
N ASP A 317 14.51 -48.25 14.82
CA ASP A 317 13.33 -48.26 15.70
C ASP A 317 12.57 -46.93 15.69
N SER A 318 13.13 -45.91 15.03
CA SER A 318 12.58 -44.56 14.92
C SER A 318 11.74 -44.41 13.65
N ARG A 319 11.09 -43.26 13.44
CA ARG A 319 10.30 -42.98 12.21
C ARG A 319 11.06 -42.03 11.29
N PHE A 320 12.20 -42.51 10.79
CA PHE A 320 13.10 -41.74 9.92
C PHE A 320 12.98 -42.18 8.47
N TRP A 321 12.71 -41.21 7.60
CA TRP A 321 12.27 -41.44 6.24
C TRP A 321 12.90 -40.46 5.25
N GLU A 322 13.08 -40.93 4.03
CA GLU A 322 13.54 -40.12 2.91
C GLU A 322 12.69 -40.41 1.66
N TYR A 323 12.61 -39.47 0.72
CA TYR A 323 11.94 -39.68 -0.56
C TYR A 323 12.49 -38.75 -1.63
N GLN A 324 13.00 -39.31 -2.72
CA GLN A 324 13.43 -38.55 -3.92
C GLN A 324 14.40 -37.39 -3.61
N ASN A 325 15.23 -37.55 -2.58
CA ASN A 325 16.32 -36.62 -2.33
C ASN A 325 17.38 -36.73 -3.45
N THR A 326 18.08 -35.64 -3.73
CA THR A 326 19.14 -35.54 -4.76
C THR A 326 20.42 -34.97 -4.15
N GLY A 327 21.56 -35.04 -4.84
CA GLY A 327 22.85 -34.51 -4.36
C GLY A 327 23.81 -35.57 -3.81
N ALA A 328 25.03 -35.12 -3.47
CA ALA A 328 26.16 -36.00 -3.13
C ALA A 328 26.02 -36.75 -1.79
N GLY A 329 25.20 -36.25 -0.87
CA GLY A 329 24.91 -36.90 0.42
C GLY A 329 23.68 -37.81 0.42
N THR A 330 23.13 -38.13 -0.76
CA THR A 330 21.98 -39.05 -0.86
C THR A 330 22.36 -40.50 -0.60
N ALA A 331 21.39 -41.30 -0.17
CA ALA A 331 21.61 -42.72 0.08
C ALA A 331 21.95 -43.44 -1.23
N ASP A 332 22.97 -44.31 -1.19
CA ASP A 332 23.10 -45.32 -2.24
C ASP A 332 21.87 -46.23 -2.20
N PRO A 333 21.28 -46.64 -3.34
CA PRO A 333 20.12 -47.55 -3.35
C PRO A 333 20.31 -48.87 -2.59
N SER A 334 21.55 -49.28 -2.30
CA SER A 334 21.90 -50.46 -1.50
C SER A 334 21.96 -50.21 0.01
N ASP A 335 21.90 -48.95 0.48
CA ASP A 335 21.91 -48.60 1.90
C ASP A 335 20.55 -48.88 2.56
N THR A 336 20.44 -50.05 3.17
CA THR A 336 19.22 -50.46 3.90
C THR A 336 18.99 -49.69 5.20
N GLY A 337 19.98 -48.92 5.69
CA GLY A 337 19.86 -48.09 6.90
C GLY A 337 19.14 -46.76 6.66
N ARG A 338 19.01 -46.33 5.40
CA ARG A 338 18.35 -45.09 4.99
C ARG A 338 17.00 -45.37 4.31
N ARG A 339 16.01 -45.70 5.13
CA ARG A 339 14.67 -46.10 4.68
C ARG A 339 14.01 -45.03 3.80
N GLN A 340 13.51 -45.48 2.65
CA GLN A 340 12.80 -44.65 1.69
C GLN A 340 11.29 -44.85 1.80
N LEU A 341 10.51 -43.78 1.64
CA LEU A 341 9.08 -43.87 1.42
C LEU A 341 8.81 -44.43 0.02
N THR A 342 7.71 -45.18 -0.12
CA THR A 342 7.12 -45.46 -1.43
C THR A 342 6.40 -44.21 -1.95
N SER A 343 6.14 -44.13 -3.27
CA SER A 343 5.36 -43.03 -3.84
C SER A 343 3.94 -42.92 -3.25
N ALA A 344 3.34 -44.05 -2.86
CA ALA A 344 2.02 -44.05 -2.22
C ALA A 344 2.05 -43.47 -0.79
N GLU A 345 3.11 -43.75 -0.04
CA GLU A 345 3.32 -43.17 1.29
C GLU A 345 3.69 -41.69 1.19
N ALA A 346 4.59 -41.32 0.26
CA ALA A 346 4.97 -39.93 0.01
C ALA A 346 3.76 -39.06 -0.39
N ALA A 347 2.77 -39.62 -1.10
CA ALA A 347 1.53 -38.93 -1.42
C ALA A 347 0.70 -38.56 -0.17
N GLN A 348 0.95 -39.17 0.99
CA GLN A 348 0.31 -38.77 2.25
C GLN A 348 0.96 -37.54 2.89
N TYR A 349 2.17 -37.15 2.48
CA TYR A 349 2.90 -35.98 2.99
C TYR A 349 2.46 -34.68 2.28
N THR A 350 1.15 -34.48 2.21
CA THR A 350 0.57 -33.21 1.77
C THR A 350 0.60 -32.20 2.90
N ARG A 351 0.67 -30.91 2.56
CA ARG A 351 0.61 -29.82 3.55
C ARG A 351 -0.63 -29.94 4.43
N SER A 352 -1.79 -30.22 3.82
CA SER A 352 -3.06 -30.41 4.53
C SER A 352 -2.99 -31.55 5.56
N ASN A 353 -2.40 -32.69 5.20
CA ASN A 353 -2.29 -33.82 6.13
C ASN A 353 -1.33 -33.52 7.28
N ILE A 354 -0.18 -32.91 6.98
CA ILE A 354 0.86 -32.61 7.99
C ILE A 354 0.38 -31.51 8.95
N LEU A 355 -0.30 -30.49 8.42
CA LEU A 355 -0.77 -29.34 9.20
C LEU A 355 -2.23 -29.46 9.65
N SER A 356 -2.81 -30.67 9.58
CA SER A 356 -4.20 -30.95 9.98
C SER A 356 -5.24 -29.97 9.39
N GLY A 357 -5.07 -29.61 8.12
CA GLY A 357 -5.95 -28.69 7.37
C GLY A 357 -5.64 -27.20 7.55
N TRP A 358 -4.66 -26.83 8.38
CA TRP A 358 -4.20 -25.44 8.47
C TRP A 358 -3.54 -24.99 7.16
N ILE A 359 -3.91 -23.80 6.70
CA ILE A 359 -3.42 -23.18 5.46
C ILE A 359 -2.52 -21.98 5.84
N PRO A 360 -1.19 -22.15 5.86
CA PRO A 360 -0.26 -21.06 6.10
C PRO A 360 -0.04 -20.18 4.85
N ASP A 361 0.49 -18.97 5.02
CA ASP A 361 0.88 -18.08 3.91
C ASP A 361 2.12 -18.64 3.15
N VAL A 362 1.95 -19.21 1.96
CA VAL A 362 3.00 -19.96 1.24
C VAL A 362 3.59 -19.22 0.04
N SER A 363 4.85 -19.50 -0.29
CA SER A 363 5.39 -19.22 -1.62
C SER A 363 4.69 -20.09 -2.67
N LEU A 364 4.42 -19.53 -3.85
CA LEU A 364 3.63 -20.20 -4.87
C LEU A 364 4.45 -21.26 -5.62
N GLY A 365 3.88 -22.44 -5.84
CA GLY A 365 4.54 -23.57 -6.47
C GLY A 365 4.74 -23.40 -7.99
N ALA A 366 5.52 -24.30 -8.59
CA ALA A 366 6.00 -24.20 -9.97
C ALA A 366 4.91 -24.09 -11.05
N GLN A 367 3.69 -24.58 -10.79
CA GLN A 367 2.58 -24.52 -11.75
C GLN A 367 1.64 -23.32 -11.54
N SER A 368 1.98 -22.40 -10.64
CA SER A 368 1.13 -21.26 -10.31
C SER A 368 1.16 -20.21 -11.42
N MET A 369 -0.02 -19.86 -11.94
CA MET A 369 -0.21 -18.89 -13.01
C MET A 369 -1.19 -17.80 -12.57
N LEU A 370 -0.94 -16.57 -13.01
CA LEU A 370 -1.90 -15.47 -12.92
C LEU A 370 -2.32 -15.05 -14.32
N GLU A 371 -3.62 -14.93 -14.54
CA GLU A 371 -4.20 -14.45 -15.78
C GLU A 371 -5.32 -13.45 -15.51
N GLY A 372 -5.63 -12.59 -16.48
CA GLY A 372 -6.72 -11.65 -16.29
C GLY A 372 -6.96 -10.74 -17.47
N GLN A 373 -8.11 -10.06 -17.43
CA GLN A 373 -8.52 -9.08 -18.41
C GLN A 373 -8.29 -7.67 -17.86
N ILE A 374 -7.67 -6.81 -18.68
CA ILE A 374 -7.56 -5.38 -18.42
C ILE A 374 -8.73 -4.67 -19.10
N ILE A 375 -9.55 -3.98 -18.32
CA ILE A 375 -10.70 -3.22 -18.82
C ILE A 375 -10.53 -1.75 -18.44
N HIS A 376 -10.28 -0.91 -19.45
CA HIS A 376 -10.24 0.53 -19.27
C HIS A 376 -10.73 1.23 -20.55
N ALA A 377 -11.59 2.24 -20.42
CA ALA A 377 -12.25 2.89 -21.57
C ALA A 377 -11.30 3.69 -22.49
N ARG A 378 -10.04 3.83 -22.10
CA ARG A 378 -9.04 4.70 -22.73
C ARG A 378 -7.66 4.10 -22.88
N MET A 379 -7.38 2.94 -22.26
CA MET A 379 -6.04 2.35 -22.36
C MET A 379 -5.81 1.88 -23.78
N SER A 380 -4.56 2.02 -24.21
CA SER A 380 -4.06 1.39 -25.43
C SER A 380 -3.51 0.00 -25.11
N PHE A 381 -3.63 -0.94 -26.06
CA PHE A 381 -3.07 -2.28 -25.95
C PHE A 381 -2.16 -2.57 -27.16
N PRO A 382 -1.08 -3.36 -26.98
CA PRO A 382 -0.68 -4.09 -25.77
C PRO A 382 -0.16 -3.18 -24.64
N ALA A 383 -0.57 -3.45 -23.41
CA ALA A 383 -0.12 -2.73 -22.21
C ALA A 383 0.94 -3.55 -21.45
N LYS A 384 1.82 -2.87 -20.72
CA LYS A 384 2.79 -3.52 -19.82
C LYS A 384 2.11 -3.87 -18.51
N VAL A 385 2.29 -5.12 -18.11
CA VAL A 385 1.81 -5.64 -16.82
C VAL A 385 3.02 -5.99 -15.97
N THR A 386 3.04 -5.50 -14.73
CA THR A 386 4.04 -5.82 -13.73
C THR A 386 3.33 -6.44 -12.52
N LEU A 387 3.69 -7.68 -12.22
CA LEU A 387 3.24 -8.43 -11.05
C LEU A 387 4.29 -8.29 -9.96
N LYS A 388 3.90 -7.84 -8.77
CA LYS A 388 4.79 -7.70 -7.61
C LYS A 388 4.23 -8.50 -6.44
N GLY A 389 4.98 -9.48 -5.96
CA GLY A 389 4.67 -10.24 -4.74
C GLY A 389 4.98 -9.42 -3.50
N SER A 390 4.39 -9.80 -2.37
CA SER A 390 4.53 -9.04 -1.12
C SER A 390 5.97 -9.00 -0.59
N SER A 391 6.76 -10.05 -0.85
CA SER A 391 8.19 -10.09 -0.54
C SER A 391 9.07 -9.40 -1.59
N GLY A 392 8.47 -8.72 -2.58
CA GLY A 392 9.18 -7.90 -3.58
C GLY A 392 9.53 -8.63 -4.89
N GLN A 393 9.21 -9.92 -5.02
CA GLN A 393 9.41 -10.64 -6.29
C GLN A 393 8.65 -9.92 -7.41
N THR A 394 9.25 -9.79 -8.59
CA THR A 394 8.62 -9.08 -9.72
C THR A 394 8.63 -9.91 -10.99
N VAL A 395 7.49 -10.04 -11.65
CA VAL A 395 7.32 -10.63 -12.98
C VAL A 395 6.73 -9.59 -13.92
N LYS A 396 7.20 -9.52 -15.16
CA LYS A 396 6.71 -8.58 -16.18
C LYS A 396 6.18 -9.35 -17.38
N THR A 397 5.05 -8.91 -17.92
CA THR A 397 4.46 -9.45 -19.15
C THR A 397 3.80 -8.32 -19.94
N LEU A 398 3.24 -8.65 -21.11
CA LEU A 398 2.42 -7.75 -21.92
C LEU A 398 1.02 -8.33 -22.04
N THR A 399 0.03 -7.46 -22.21
CA THR A 399 -1.27 -7.93 -22.70
C THR A 399 -1.20 -8.29 -24.19
N ASP A 400 -2.18 -9.04 -24.66
CA ASP A 400 -2.54 -9.07 -26.06
C ASP A 400 -3.29 -7.79 -26.50
N SER A 401 -3.79 -7.76 -27.74
CA SER A 401 -4.56 -6.63 -28.28
C SER A 401 -5.97 -6.46 -27.69
N SER A 402 -6.49 -7.49 -27.04
CA SER A 402 -7.78 -7.44 -26.34
C SER A 402 -7.65 -6.91 -24.91
N GLY A 403 -6.44 -6.92 -24.36
CA GLY A 403 -6.14 -6.55 -22.98
C GLY A 403 -6.00 -7.75 -22.03
N TYR A 404 -5.99 -8.99 -22.55
CA TYR A 404 -5.76 -10.18 -21.75
C TYR A 404 -4.27 -10.40 -21.50
N TYR A 405 -3.89 -10.84 -20.30
CA TYR A 405 -2.52 -11.23 -19.96
C TYR A 405 -2.49 -12.57 -19.22
N GLN A 406 -1.33 -13.21 -19.26
CA GLN A 406 -0.99 -14.36 -18.45
C GLN A 406 0.50 -14.34 -18.09
N ALA A 407 0.85 -14.77 -16.88
CA ALA A 407 2.23 -14.93 -16.45
C ALA A 407 2.36 -16.01 -15.36
N SER A 408 3.54 -16.64 -15.29
CA SER A 408 3.87 -17.50 -14.15
C SER A 408 4.13 -16.65 -12.91
N ILE A 409 3.56 -17.09 -11.78
CA ILE A 409 3.76 -16.51 -10.45
C ILE A 409 4.47 -17.50 -9.53
N ALA A 410 5.12 -18.51 -10.08
CA ALA A 410 5.91 -19.47 -9.33
C ALA A 410 7.01 -18.76 -8.51
N GLY A 411 7.17 -19.17 -7.25
CA GLY A 411 8.08 -18.57 -6.28
C GLY A 411 7.65 -17.20 -5.74
N MET A 412 6.57 -16.59 -6.25
CA MET A 412 6.08 -15.32 -5.74
C MET A 412 5.35 -15.51 -4.41
N THR A 413 5.32 -14.45 -3.59
CA THR A 413 4.58 -14.45 -2.33
C THR A 413 3.31 -13.60 -2.45
N PRO A 414 2.12 -14.14 -2.13
CA PRO A 414 0.88 -13.37 -2.06
C PRO A 414 0.90 -12.31 -0.93
N PRO A 415 0.04 -11.28 -1.00
CA PRO A 415 -0.75 -10.90 -2.16
C PRO A 415 0.15 -10.41 -3.31
N ILE A 416 -0.36 -10.48 -4.54
CA ILE A 416 0.31 -9.99 -5.74
C ILE A 416 -0.35 -8.70 -6.21
N LEU A 417 0.40 -7.61 -6.24
CA LEU A 417 -0.02 -6.37 -6.91
C LEU A 417 0.19 -6.51 -8.41
N VAL A 418 -0.89 -6.42 -9.17
CA VAL A 418 -0.89 -6.29 -10.63
C VAL A 418 -0.93 -4.81 -10.94
N SER A 419 0.09 -4.29 -11.61
CA SER A 419 0.15 -2.89 -12.06
C SER A 419 0.28 -2.82 -13.58
N VAL A 420 -0.45 -1.89 -14.19
CA VAL A 420 -0.60 -1.80 -15.64
C VAL A 420 -0.22 -0.41 -16.12
N ASP A 421 0.57 -0.36 -17.19
CA ASP A 421 0.99 0.85 -17.88
C ASP A 421 0.72 0.69 -19.38
N ASP A 422 -0.17 1.50 -19.94
CA ASP A 422 -0.52 1.45 -21.37
C ASP A 422 0.55 2.03 -22.31
N GLN A 423 1.67 2.51 -21.76
CA GLN A 423 2.83 3.07 -22.45
C GLN A 423 2.53 4.29 -23.32
N SER A 424 1.36 4.91 -23.16
CA SER A 424 0.99 6.07 -23.97
C SER A 424 1.60 7.39 -23.46
N GLY A 425 2.34 7.33 -22.34
CA GLY A 425 3.15 8.42 -21.80
C GLY A 425 4.47 7.91 -21.24
N SER A 426 5.13 8.73 -20.43
CA SER A 426 6.48 8.41 -19.92
C SER A 426 6.50 7.68 -18.58
N SER A 427 5.42 7.76 -17.79
CA SER A 427 5.35 7.20 -16.44
C SER A 427 3.90 7.12 -15.95
N CYS A 428 3.65 6.23 -14.99
CA CYS A 428 2.44 6.25 -14.16
C CYS A 428 2.53 7.26 -13.00
N LEU A 429 3.74 7.51 -12.51
CA LEU A 429 4.01 8.26 -11.28
C LEU A 429 4.24 9.76 -11.57
N HIS A 430 5.06 10.07 -12.56
CA HIS A 430 5.46 11.44 -12.89
C HIS A 430 4.49 12.12 -13.87
N ARG A 431 4.39 13.46 -13.78
CA ARG A 431 3.37 14.29 -14.47
C ARG A 431 3.89 15.65 -14.93
N ASP A 432 5.17 15.89 -14.76
CA ASP A 432 5.92 16.92 -15.45
C ASP A 432 5.91 16.71 -16.98
N THR A 433 5.57 15.51 -17.45
CA THR A 433 5.33 15.15 -18.85
C THR A 433 3.97 14.46 -19.03
N TYR A 434 3.57 14.20 -20.28
CA TYR A 434 2.33 13.50 -20.59
C TYR A 434 2.37 12.07 -20.01
N ARG A 435 1.45 11.79 -19.08
CA ARG A 435 1.41 10.56 -18.28
C ARG A 435 0.90 9.36 -19.08
N SER A 436 1.23 8.14 -18.70
CA SER A 436 0.51 6.95 -19.18
C SER A 436 -0.87 6.82 -18.54
N ILE A 437 -1.72 5.98 -19.10
CA ILE A 437 -2.92 5.51 -18.41
C ILE A 437 -2.53 4.25 -17.65
N CYS A 438 -2.74 4.28 -16.33
CA CYS A 438 -2.34 3.20 -15.45
C CYS A 438 -3.48 2.80 -14.53
N ALA A 439 -3.49 1.54 -14.12
CA ALA A 439 -4.44 0.98 -13.17
C ALA A 439 -3.81 -0.24 -12.48
N SER A 440 -4.34 -0.60 -11.32
CA SER A 440 -3.79 -1.65 -10.48
C SER A 440 -4.88 -2.57 -9.92
N ALA A 441 -4.49 -3.76 -9.47
CA ALA A 441 -5.32 -4.65 -8.68
C ALA A 441 -4.44 -5.38 -7.65
N LEU A 442 -4.99 -5.70 -6.49
CA LEU A 442 -4.33 -6.56 -5.50
C LEU A 442 -5.02 -7.93 -5.51
N VAL A 443 -4.26 -8.97 -5.84
CA VAL A 443 -4.75 -10.36 -5.90
C VAL A 443 -4.25 -11.09 -4.67
N SER A 444 -5.18 -11.42 -3.76
CA SER A 444 -4.86 -12.05 -2.47
C SER A 444 -5.22 -13.53 -2.43
N ASP A 445 -6.35 -13.90 -3.06
CA ASP A 445 -6.81 -15.28 -3.12
C ASP A 445 -6.18 -15.99 -4.32
N ILE A 446 -5.09 -16.71 -4.08
CA ILE A 446 -4.28 -17.34 -5.13
C ILE A 446 -4.39 -18.86 -5.07
N ASN A 447 -4.65 -19.46 -6.23
CA ASN A 447 -4.62 -20.90 -6.43
C ASN A 447 -3.17 -21.39 -6.62
N ASN A 448 -2.60 -21.97 -5.56
CA ASN A 448 -1.25 -22.54 -5.60
C ASN A 448 -1.19 -23.76 -6.53
N ASN A 449 -0.22 -23.79 -7.45
CA ASN A 449 -0.12 -24.77 -8.54
C ASN A 449 -1.36 -24.83 -9.46
N GLY A 450 -2.05 -23.71 -9.62
CA GLY A 450 -3.15 -23.57 -10.56
C GLY A 450 -3.19 -22.18 -11.19
N SER A 451 -4.25 -21.92 -11.96
CA SER A 451 -4.53 -20.59 -12.52
C SER A 451 -5.34 -19.76 -11.53
N THR A 452 -5.00 -18.48 -11.43
CA THR A 452 -5.71 -17.47 -10.64
C THR A 452 -6.13 -16.32 -11.55
N THR A 453 -7.32 -15.77 -11.33
CA THR A 453 -7.80 -14.57 -12.03
C THR A 453 -7.36 -13.29 -11.30
N GLY A 454 -6.76 -12.36 -12.02
CA GLY A 454 -6.38 -11.02 -11.53
C GLY A 454 -6.74 -9.93 -12.54
N ASN A 455 -8.02 -9.59 -12.65
CA ASN A 455 -8.50 -8.55 -13.56
C ASN A 455 -8.09 -7.15 -13.06
N VAL A 456 -7.83 -6.23 -14.00
CA VAL A 456 -7.47 -4.84 -13.69
C VAL A 456 -8.45 -3.88 -14.38
N ASN A 457 -9.01 -2.94 -13.63
CA ASN A 457 -9.97 -1.96 -14.12
C ASN A 457 -10.05 -0.73 -13.19
N PRO A 458 -10.81 0.33 -13.53
CA PRO A 458 -10.97 1.51 -12.67
C PRO A 458 -11.37 1.22 -11.21
N PHE A 459 -12.14 0.16 -10.99
CA PHE A 459 -12.68 -0.20 -9.69
C PHE A 459 -11.66 -0.95 -8.84
N SER A 460 -10.89 -1.85 -9.44
CA SER A 460 -9.77 -2.49 -8.75
C SER A 460 -8.70 -1.46 -8.35
N ASP A 461 -8.40 -0.47 -9.20
CA ASP A 461 -7.41 0.57 -8.89
C ASP A 461 -7.88 1.49 -7.75
N LEU A 462 -9.19 1.76 -7.70
CA LEU A 462 -9.81 2.47 -6.58
C LEU A 462 -9.65 1.69 -5.27
N ILE A 463 -9.89 0.37 -5.26
CA ILE A 463 -9.65 -0.47 -4.06
C ILE A 463 -8.19 -0.38 -3.65
N VAL A 464 -7.25 -0.55 -4.59
CA VAL A 464 -5.81 -0.39 -4.31
C VAL A 464 -5.50 1.01 -3.77
N SER A 465 -6.17 2.05 -4.25
CA SER A 465 -5.97 3.41 -3.74
C SER A 465 -6.45 3.58 -2.30
N VAL A 466 -7.53 2.89 -1.90
CA VAL A 466 -8.02 2.88 -0.52
C VAL A 466 -7.04 2.13 0.38
N LEU A 467 -6.53 0.97 -0.09
CA LEU A 467 -5.51 0.21 0.63
C LEU A 467 -4.23 1.03 0.80
N ALA A 468 -3.72 1.63 -0.28
CA ALA A 468 -2.54 2.49 -0.21
C ALA A 468 -2.76 3.65 0.78
N ALA A 469 -3.92 4.30 0.74
CA ALA A 469 -4.24 5.40 1.66
C ALA A 469 -4.29 4.96 3.12
N HIS A 470 -4.80 3.75 3.41
CA HIS A 470 -4.74 3.15 4.75
C HIS A 470 -3.30 3.04 5.23
N GLU A 471 -2.38 2.62 4.36
CA GLU A 471 -0.97 2.46 4.71
C GLU A 471 -0.15 3.77 4.69
N GLY A 472 -0.81 4.93 4.57
CA GLY A 472 -0.15 6.23 4.46
C GLY A 472 0.58 6.46 3.13
N ILE A 473 0.32 5.61 2.13
CA ILE A 473 0.89 5.69 0.78
C ILE A 473 -0.05 6.49 -0.10
N ASN A 474 0.48 7.48 -0.81
CA ASN A 474 -0.33 8.40 -1.60
C ASN A 474 -0.71 7.80 -2.98
N GLY A 475 -1.48 6.71 -2.97
CA GLY A 475 -2.12 6.13 -4.16
C GLY A 475 -1.39 4.94 -4.81
N PRO A 476 -2.03 4.30 -5.82
CA PRO A 476 -1.58 3.02 -6.38
C PRO A 476 -0.23 3.08 -7.10
N ALA A 477 0.03 4.17 -7.82
CA ALA A 477 1.27 4.32 -8.59
C ALA A 477 2.49 4.34 -7.66
N LEU A 478 2.41 5.01 -6.50
CA LEU A 478 3.50 5.05 -5.53
C LEU A 478 3.68 3.69 -4.84
N LEU A 479 2.58 3.00 -4.52
CA LEU A 479 2.62 1.63 -3.99
C LEU A 479 3.34 0.66 -4.95
N ALA A 480 3.10 0.79 -6.25
CA ALA A 480 3.73 -0.06 -7.27
C ALA A 480 5.26 0.11 -7.38
N GLU A 481 5.78 1.28 -6.99
CA GLU A 481 7.22 1.60 -7.01
C GLU A 481 7.96 1.15 -5.75
N MET A 482 7.25 0.69 -4.71
CA MET A 482 7.90 0.19 -3.49
C MET A 482 8.63 -1.13 -3.73
N ASP A 483 9.76 -1.35 -3.04
CA ASP A 483 10.54 -2.59 -3.16
C ASP A 483 9.73 -3.82 -2.72
N LYS A 484 9.08 -3.73 -1.56
CA LYS A 484 8.17 -4.73 -0.99
C LYS A 484 6.78 -4.14 -0.81
N LEU A 485 5.74 -4.97 -0.90
CA LEU A 485 4.39 -4.51 -0.58
C LEU A 485 4.22 -4.46 0.95
N PRO A 486 3.42 -3.51 1.45
CA PRO A 486 2.98 -3.55 2.83
C PRO A 486 2.19 -4.84 3.13
N ALA A 487 2.23 -5.28 4.39
CA ALA A 487 1.46 -6.41 4.84
C ALA A 487 0.01 -5.99 5.09
N PHE A 488 -0.78 -5.86 4.02
CA PHE A 488 -2.20 -5.51 4.11
C PHE A 488 -2.93 -6.55 4.96
N SER A 489 -3.45 -6.16 6.13
CA SER A 489 -4.21 -7.08 6.97
C SER A 489 -5.47 -7.58 6.25
N ALA A 490 -5.88 -8.82 6.51
CA ALA A 490 -7.09 -9.39 5.91
C ALA A 490 -8.34 -8.53 6.24
N ALA A 491 -8.39 -7.93 7.43
CA ALA A 491 -9.46 -7.04 7.85
C ALA A 491 -9.52 -5.76 7.00
N VAL A 492 -8.39 -5.12 6.74
CA VAL A 492 -8.31 -3.91 5.91
C VAL A 492 -8.67 -4.21 4.46
N GLN A 493 -8.20 -5.33 3.92
CA GLN A 493 -8.58 -5.80 2.59
C GLN A 493 -10.08 -6.05 2.47
N GLN A 494 -10.66 -6.75 3.46
CA GLN A 494 -12.10 -7.00 3.49
C GLN A 494 -12.89 -5.71 3.63
N GLN A 495 -12.48 -4.80 4.51
CA GLN A 495 -13.13 -3.52 4.70
C GLN A 495 -13.12 -2.68 3.41
N ALA A 496 -11.99 -2.65 2.68
CA ALA A 496 -11.91 -1.97 1.39
C ALA A 496 -12.86 -2.58 0.34
N ARG A 497 -13.00 -3.92 0.33
CA ARG A 497 -13.99 -4.62 -0.51
C ARG A 497 -15.42 -4.29 -0.10
N ASP A 498 -15.77 -4.40 1.18
CA ASP A 498 -17.14 -4.15 1.68
C ASP A 498 -17.58 -2.71 1.39
N ASN A 499 -16.65 -1.78 1.57
CA ASN A 499 -16.78 -0.39 1.22
C ASN A 499 -17.08 -0.19 -0.27
N PHE A 500 -16.32 -0.85 -1.14
CA PHE A 500 -16.56 -0.84 -2.57
C PHE A 500 -17.94 -1.42 -2.91
N MET A 501 -18.29 -2.57 -2.34
CA MET A 501 -19.58 -3.24 -2.57
C MET A 501 -20.76 -2.39 -2.09
N THR A 502 -20.61 -1.68 -0.98
CA THR A 502 -21.62 -0.74 -0.48
C THR A 502 -21.81 0.43 -1.45
N ALA A 503 -20.72 0.96 -2.02
CA ALA A 503 -20.77 2.08 -2.96
C ALA A 503 -21.30 1.70 -4.35
N PHE A 504 -20.94 0.50 -4.84
CA PHE A 504 -21.20 0.06 -6.22
C PHE A 504 -22.25 -1.05 -6.35
N GLY A 505 -22.79 -1.59 -5.25
CA GLY A 505 -23.77 -2.68 -5.29
C GLY A 505 -25.00 -2.34 -6.14
N SER A 506 -25.65 -1.20 -5.87
CA SER A 506 -26.80 -0.74 -6.67
C SER A 506 -26.45 -0.42 -8.14
N VAL A 507 -25.20 -0.02 -8.41
CA VAL A 507 -24.71 0.21 -9.77
C VAL A 507 -24.52 -1.12 -10.48
N ALA A 508 -23.96 -2.12 -9.82
CA ALA A 508 -23.75 -3.46 -10.36
C ALA A 508 -25.10 -4.12 -10.72
N GLU A 509 -26.07 -4.06 -9.80
CA GLU A 509 -27.43 -4.58 -10.00
C GLU A 509 -28.11 -3.95 -11.22
N ALA A 510 -28.05 -2.62 -11.35
CA ALA A 510 -28.66 -1.90 -12.47
C ALA A 510 -28.06 -2.28 -13.85
N TYR A 511 -26.91 -2.95 -13.86
CA TYR A 511 -26.20 -3.36 -15.06
C TYR A 511 -26.18 -4.88 -15.26
N GLY A 512 -26.95 -5.62 -14.45
CA GLY A 512 -27.20 -7.05 -14.62
C GLY A 512 -26.22 -7.97 -13.88
N ILE A 513 -25.51 -7.47 -12.88
CA ILE A 513 -24.80 -8.32 -11.92
C ILE A 513 -25.82 -8.82 -10.88
N ASP A 514 -25.85 -10.14 -10.64
CA ASP A 514 -26.75 -10.73 -9.67
C ASP A 514 -26.33 -10.29 -8.25
N PRO A 515 -27.20 -9.63 -7.47
CA PRO A 515 -26.89 -9.25 -6.09
C PRO A 515 -26.64 -10.43 -5.15
N GLN A 516 -27.03 -11.65 -5.52
CA GLN A 516 -26.72 -12.88 -4.77
C GLN A 516 -25.31 -13.41 -5.08
N GLU A 517 -24.72 -13.03 -6.21
CA GLU A 517 -23.33 -13.34 -6.52
C GLU A 517 -22.43 -12.25 -5.94
N GLN A 518 -21.54 -12.62 -5.01
CA GLN A 518 -20.49 -11.72 -4.54
C GLN A 518 -19.52 -11.45 -5.71
N TRP A 519 -19.79 -10.39 -6.47
CA TRP A 519 -18.89 -9.98 -7.54
C TRP A 519 -17.73 -9.17 -6.96
N ASP A 520 -16.53 -9.46 -7.43
CA ASP A 520 -15.30 -8.76 -7.04
C ASP A 520 -14.66 -8.19 -8.31
N PRO A 521 -14.33 -6.88 -8.38
CA PRO A 521 -13.72 -6.27 -9.56
C PRO A 521 -12.34 -6.86 -9.92
N VAL A 522 -11.72 -7.68 -9.07
CA VAL A 522 -10.45 -8.36 -9.32
C VAL A 522 -10.66 -9.79 -9.81
N SER A 523 -11.60 -10.54 -9.25
CA SER A 523 -11.71 -12.00 -9.49
C SER A 523 -12.96 -12.45 -10.27
N TYR A 524 -13.78 -11.52 -10.77
CA TYR A 524 -14.96 -11.87 -11.57
C TYR A 524 -14.64 -12.76 -12.77
N THR A 525 -15.59 -13.63 -13.10
CA THR A 525 -15.51 -14.54 -14.25
C THR A 525 -15.81 -13.81 -15.57
N HIS A 526 -15.32 -14.36 -16.70
CA HIS A 526 -15.45 -13.73 -18.03
C HIS A 526 -16.90 -13.37 -18.44
N ILE A 527 -17.92 -14.00 -17.87
CA ILE A 527 -19.33 -13.67 -18.14
C ILE A 527 -19.70 -12.24 -17.73
N TYR A 528 -19.01 -11.66 -16.74
CA TYR A 528 -19.24 -10.31 -16.26
C TYR A 528 -18.39 -9.25 -16.98
N GLU A 529 -17.44 -9.65 -17.83
CA GLU A 529 -16.58 -8.74 -18.59
C GLU A 529 -17.38 -7.68 -19.38
N PRO A 530 -18.46 -8.02 -20.13
CA PRO A 530 -19.26 -7.02 -20.85
C PRO A 530 -19.91 -5.99 -19.93
N VAL A 531 -20.30 -6.43 -18.73
CA VAL A 531 -20.93 -5.58 -17.71
C VAL A 531 -19.91 -4.60 -17.13
N ILE A 532 -18.73 -5.10 -16.73
CA ILE A 532 -17.64 -4.27 -16.21
C ILE A 532 -17.16 -3.28 -17.28
N ARG A 533 -17.04 -3.71 -18.55
CA ARG A 533 -16.71 -2.83 -19.68
C ARG A 533 -17.74 -1.73 -19.87
N LYS A 534 -19.03 -2.05 -19.74
CA LYS A 534 -20.12 -1.07 -19.80
C LYS A 534 -20.04 -0.08 -18.64
N LEU A 535 -19.81 -0.54 -17.41
CA LEU A 535 -19.63 0.30 -16.22
C LEU A 535 -18.41 1.23 -16.36
N ALA A 536 -17.25 0.67 -16.70
CA ALA A 536 -16.01 1.41 -16.91
C ALA A 536 -16.14 2.50 -18.00
N SER A 537 -17.06 2.33 -18.97
CA SER A 537 -17.35 3.33 -20.00
C SER A 537 -18.18 4.53 -19.52
N GLN A 538 -18.69 4.50 -18.28
CA GLN A 538 -19.54 5.56 -17.71
C GLN A 538 -18.86 6.37 -16.62
N VAL A 539 -17.65 5.99 -16.27
CA VAL A 539 -16.85 6.64 -15.24
C VAL A 539 -15.57 7.17 -15.87
N ILE A 540 -15.07 8.25 -15.31
CA ILE A 540 -13.74 8.78 -15.61
C ILE A 540 -12.82 8.30 -14.50
N HIS A 541 -11.85 7.50 -14.90
CA HIS A 541 -10.77 7.02 -14.05
C HIS A 541 -9.52 7.84 -14.32
N ASN A 542 -8.99 8.47 -13.27
CA ASN A 542 -7.70 9.15 -13.33
C ASN A 542 -7.12 9.26 -11.91
N GLN A 543 -5.84 9.59 -11.79
CA GLN A 543 -5.21 9.71 -10.48
C GLN A 543 -4.88 11.17 -10.15
N GLY A 544 -4.86 11.45 -8.84
CA GLY A 544 -4.63 12.75 -8.25
C GLY A 544 -3.19 13.22 -8.36
N TYR A 545 -2.84 14.18 -7.53
CA TYR A 545 -1.43 14.49 -7.32
C TYR A 545 -1.13 15.08 -5.94
N ASP A 546 0.12 14.91 -5.52
CA ASP A 546 0.65 15.55 -4.33
C ASP A 546 1.37 16.86 -4.70
N THR A 547 0.90 17.95 -4.11
CA THR A 547 1.38 19.29 -4.43
C THR A 547 2.78 19.61 -3.93
N LYS A 548 3.29 18.82 -2.97
CA LYS A 548 4.62 18.98 -2.40
C LYS A 548 5.65 18.14 -3.13
N THR A 549 5.28 16.93 -3.58
CA THR A 549 6.22 15.99 -4.23
C THR A 549 6.14 16.01 -5.75
N GLY A 550 5.05 16.51 -6.33
CA GLY A 550 4.83 16.47 -7.77
C GLY A 550 4.36 15.10 -8.28
N LEU A 551 4.32 14.08 -7.43
CA LEU A 551 3.95 12.72 -7.81
C LEU A 551 2.44 12.54 -7.93
N THR A 552 2.04 11.52 -8.69
CA THR A 552 0.66 11.04 -8.75
C THR A 552 0.18 10.60 -7.38
N ALA A 553 -1.10 10.87 -7.09
CA ALA A 553 -1.74 10.57 -5.81
C ALA A 553 -2.86 9.53 -5.94
N LYS A 554 -3.76 9.51 -4.96
CA LYS A 554 -4.98 8.68 -4.91
C LYS A 554 -5.80 8.67 -6.20
N THR A 555 -6.52 7.58 -6.43
CA THR A 555 -7.42 7.39 -7.56
C THR A 555 -8.68 8.24 -7.41
N TYR A 556 -9.05 8.93 -8.48
CA TYR A 556 -10.29 9.66 -8.62
C TYR A 556 -11.18 8.94 -9.61
N LEU A 557 -12.38 8.64 -9.15
CA LEU A 557 -13.44 8.10 -9.98
C LEU A 557 -14.58 9.11 -10.00
N THR A 558 -14.91 9.61 -11.19
CA THR A 558 -16.01 10.58 -11.37
C THR A 558 -17.00 10.07 -12.41
N ASP A 559 -18.20 10.65 -12.42
CA ASP A 559 -19.10 10.49 -13.57
C ASP A 559 -18.55 11.24 -14.80
N LEU A 560 -19.25 11.15 -15.93
CA LEU A 560 -18.86 11.84 -17.18
C LEU A 560 -18.99 13.38 -17.11
N ALA A 561 -19.62 13.92 -16.07
CA ALA A 561 -19.71 15.35 -15.78
C ALA A 561 -18.67 15.81 -14.74
N PHE A 562 -17.75 14.92 -14.33
CA PHE A 562 -16.69 15.16 -13.34
C PHE A 562 -17.20 15.41 -11.92
N HIS A 563 -18.39 14.91 -11.56
CA HIS A 563 -18.82 14.83 -10.17
C HIS A 563 -18.16 13.60 -9.51
N SER A 564 -17.60 13.79 -8.32
CA SER A 564 -16.91 12.70 -7.61
C SER A 564 -17.88 11.58 -7.30
N ILE A 565 -17.51 10.34 -7.63
CA ILE A 565 -18.29 9.15 -7.27
C ILE A 565 -17.92 8.69 -5.85
N LEU A 566 -16.65 8.85 -5.47
CA LEU A 566 -16.16 8.60 -4.12
C LEU A 566 -15.14 9.67 -3.73
N ALA A 567 -15.19 10.15 -2.48
CA ALA A 567 -14.12 10.90 -1.86
C ALA A 567 -13.20 9.90 -1.14
N SER A 568 -11.90 10.02 -1.37
CA SER A 568 -10.89 9.00 -1.06
C SER A 568 -10.70 8.68 0.44
N ASP A 569 -11.42 9.34 1.33
CA ASP A 569 -11.14 9.36 2.77
C ASP A 569 -12.38 9.01 3.63
N SER A 570 -13.55 8.79 3.01
CA SER A 570 -14.77 8.38 3.71
C SER A 570 -15.66 7.54 2.81
N VAL A 571 -15.70 6.23 3.05
CA VAL A 571 -16.69 5.35 2.39
C VAL A 571 -18.08 5.49 3.04
N ALA A 572 -18.25 6.41 3.98
CA ALA A 572 -19.54 6.89 4.42
C ALA A 572 -19.81 8.26 3.79
N GLY A 573 -20.70 8.33 2.80
CA GLY A 573 -21.33 9.61 2.43
C GLY A 573 -21.74 9.83 0.98
N TYR A 574 -21.28 9.02 0.02
CA TYR A 574 -21.70 9.18 -1.37
C TYR A 574 -22.05 7.84 -2.00
N SER A 575 -23.35 7.62 -2.23
CA SER A 575 -23.87 6.48 -3.00
C SER A 575 -24.25 7.00 -4.38
N VAL A 576 -23.47 6.66 -5.40
CA VAL A 576 -23.87 6.92 -6.79
C VAL A 576 -24.72 5.76 -7.25
N THR A 577 -25.92 6.05 -7.75
CA THR A 577 -26.80 5.02 -8.30
C THR A 577 -26.45 4.75 -9.75
N GLY A 578 -26.70 3.53 -10.23
CA GLY A 578 -26.58 3.21 -11.66
C GLY A 578 -27.44 4.12 -12.55
N GLU A 579 -28.55 4.62 -12.01
CA GLU A 579 -29.43 5.58 -12.64
C GLU A 579 -28.75 6.96 -12.83
N GLN A 580 -28.02 7.45 -11.83
CA GLN A 580 -27.29 8.72 -11.90
C GLN A 580 -26.21 8.70 -12.99
N LEU A 581 -25.43 7.62 -13.09
CA LEU A 581 -24.44 7.45 -14.17
C LEU A 581 -25.09 7.43 -15.55
N PHE A 582 -26.19 6.68 -15.67
CA PHE A 582 -26.95 6.60 -16.91
C PHE A 582 -27.55 7.96 -17.32
N HIS A 583 -28.16 8.69 -16.39
CA HIS A 583 -28.75 10.01 -16.63
C HIS A 583 -27.69 11.03 -17.03
N THR A 584 -26.54 11.04 -16.36
CA THR A 584 -25.42 11.93 -16.68
C THR A 584 -24.89 11.66 -18.08
N LYS A 585 -24.67 10.39 -18.42
CA LYS A 585 -24.28 10.01 -19.79
C LYS A 585 -25.33 10.47 -20.80
N ARG A 586 -26.61 10.20 -20.52
CA ARG A 586 -27.72 10.56 -21.41
C ARG A 586 -27.86 12.06 -21.59
N SER A 587 -27.73 12.87 -20.54
CA SER A 587 -27.84 14.33 -20.62
C SER A 587 -26.74 14.91 -21.51
N ILE A 588 -25.48 14.47 -21.33
CA ILE A 588 -24.34 14.91 -22.13
C ILE A 588 -24.51 14.49 -23.60
N HIS A 589 -24.86 13.23 -23.87
CA HIS A 589 -24.96 12.73 -25.25
C HIS A 589 -26.22 13.22 -25.98
N SER A 590 -27.30 13.55 -25.29
CA SER A 590 -28.53 14.04 -25.91
C SER A 590 -28.63 15.56 -26.03
N ALA A 591 -27.71 16.29 -25.40
CA ALA A 591 -27.67 17.75 -25.51
C ALA A 591 -27.33 18.19 -26.95
N ASN A 592 -28.08 19.17 -27.45
CA ASN A 592 -27.84 19.82 -28.75
C ASN A 592 -26.49 20.55 -28.77
N ARG A 593 -26.13 21.15 -27.64
CA ARG A 593 -24.89 21.89 -27.43
C ARG A 593 -24.34 21.58 -26.05
N ARG A 594 -23.01 21.52 -25.95
CA ARG A 594 -22.34 21.39 -24.67
C ARG A 594 -21.34 22.51 -24.44
N ILE A 595 -21.15 22.83 -23.17
CA ILE A 595 -20.14 23.78 -22.69
C ILE A 595 -19.17 23.00 -21.83
N PHE A 596 -17.92 22.94 -22.25
CA PHE A 596 -16.83 22.39 -21.48
C PHE A 596 -16.15 23.50 -20.70
N LEU A 597 -16.09 23.35 -19.39
CA LEU A 597 -15.26 24.23 -18.56
C LEU A 597 -13.96 23.48 -18.24
N VAL A 598 -12.82 24.10 -18.54
CA VAL A 598 -11.51 23.64 -18.12
C VAL A 598 -10.84 24.73 -17.31
N GLY A 599 -10.24 24.35 -16.18
CA GLY A 599 -9.63 25.32 -15.30
C GLY A 599 -9.13 24.76 -13.99
N ASP A 600 -8.75 25.69 -13.12
CA ASP A 600 -8.20 25.42 -11.80
C ASP A 600 -9.29 25.36 -10.71
N SER A 601 -8.89 25.56 -9.46
CA SER A 601 -9.70 25.32 -8.27
C SER A 601 -10.86 26.30 -8.07
N THR A 602 -10.85 27.46 -8.72
CA THR A 602 -11.96 28.42 -8.63
C THR A 602 -13.11 28.06 -9.56
N VAL A 603 -12.85 27.23 -10.58
CA VAL A 603 -13.84 26.73 -11.54
C VAL A 603 -14.41 25.37 -11.11
N SER A 604 -13.60 24.52 -10.46
CA SER A 604 -13.86 23.09 -10.25
C SER A 604 -15.12 22.74 -9.45
N ASN A 605 -15.64 21.53 -9.68
CA ASN A 605 -16.62 20.89 -8.81
C ASN A 605 -16.00 20.53 -7.45
N TYR A 606 -16.77 20.67 -6.39
CA TYR A 606 -16.44 20.20 -5.04
C TYR A 606 -17.50 19.22 -4.54
N SER A 607 -17.06 18.29 -3.69
CA SER A 607 -17.90 17.31 -3.02
C SER A 607 -18.59 17.90 -1.78
N ASP A 608 -19.64 17.23 -1.32
CA ASP A 608 -20.51 17.75 -0.25
C ASP A 608 -19.80 17.83 1.12
N ASP A 609 -18.74 17.06 1.33
CA ASP A 609 -17.94 17.05 2.57
C ASP A 609 -17.20 18.37 2.82
N VAL A 610 -16.93 19.15 1.76
CA VAL A 610 -16.31 20.48 1.87
C VAL A 610 -17.31 21.62 1.70
N TYR A 611 -18.61 21.34 1.68
CA TYR A 611 -19.63 22.39 1.61
C TYR A 611 -19.45 23.43 2.75
N PRO A 612 -19.52 24.76 2.49
CA PRO A 612 -20.08 25.40 1.30
C PRO A 612 -19.05 25.87 0.27
N ARG A 613 -17.82 25.32 0.27
CA ARG A 613 -16.83 25.63 -0.77
C ARG A 613 -17.37 25.21 -2.13
N MET A 614 -17.41 26.14 -3.07
CA MET A 614 -17.98 25.92 -4.40
C MET A 614 -17.15 26.66 -5.48
N GLY A 615 -16.95 26.00 -6.62
CA GLY A 615 -16.36 26.66 -7.79
C GLY A 615 -17.44 27.42 -8.57
N TRP A 616 -17.07 28.53 -9.20
CA TRP A 616 -18.01 29.26 -10.06
C TRP A 616 -18.47 28.42 -11.24
N GLY A 617 -17.65 27.47 -11.72
CA GLY A 617 -18.01 26.55 -12.80
C GLY A 617 -19.09 25.54 -12.38
N GLN A 618 -19.09 25.11 -11.12
CA GLN A 618 -20.14 24.28 -10.53
C GLN A 618 -21.46 25.07 -10.49
N ALA A 619 -21.44 26.29 -9.92
CA ALA A 619 -22.62 27.16 -9.90
C ALA A 619 -23.10 27.54 -11.32
N PHE A 620 -22.18 27.73 -12.28
CA PHE A 620 -22.51 27.98 -13.67
C PHE A 620 -23.20 26.78 -14.31
N ALA A 621 -22.73 25.56 -14.05
CA ALA A 621 -23.36 24.33 -14.52
C ALA A 621 -24.80 24.20 -14.02
N ASP A 622 -25.04 24.50 -12.74
CA ASP A 622 -26.37 24.46 -12.12
C ASP A 622 -27.32 25.50 -12.72
N MET A 623 -26.82 26.70 -13.05
CA MET A 623 -27.65 27.77 -13.62
C MET A 623 -27.95 27.57 -15.11
N VAL A 624 -27.05 26.93 -15.86
CA VAL A 624 -27.08 26.93 -17.33
C VAL A 624 -27.58 25.62 -17.92
N SER A 625 -27.33 24.50 -17.25
CA SER A 625 -27.75 23.19 -17.75
C SER A 625 -29.27 23.08 -17.76
N ASN A 626 -29.85 22.78 -18.92
CA ASN A 626 -31.32 22.75 -19.10
C ASN A 626 -31.78 21.50 -19.87
N GLY A 627 -31.10 20.38 -19.63
CA GLY A 627 -31.40 19.10 -20.27
C GLY A 627 -30.99 19.07 -21.74
N ARG A 628 -31.96 18.90 -22.65
CA ARG A 628 -31.69 18.63 -24.08
C ARG A 628 -31.08 19.79 -24.87
N ARG A 629 -31.22 21.03 -24.42
CA ARG A 629 -30.75 22.19 -25.21
C ARG A 629 -29.27 22.47 -24.94
N LEU A 630 -28.87 22.57 -23.68
CA LEU A 630 -27.53 22.93 -23.27
C LEU A 630 -27.12 22.13 -22.04
N GLN A 631 -25.95 21.48 -22.11
CA GLN A 631 -25.37 20.75 -20.99
C GLN A 631 -23.97 21.27 -20.69
N VAL A 632 -23.71 21.63 -19.43
CA VAL A 632 -22.36 21.98 -18.97
C VAL A 632 -21.65 20.72 -18.48
N VAL A 633 -20.39 20.59 -18.87
CA VAL A 633 -19.44 19.58 -18.36
C VAL A 633 -18.29 20.34 -17.73
N ASN A 634 -18.29 20.42 -16.40
CA ASN A 634 -17.25 21.12 -15.67
C ASN A 634 -16.06 20.20 -15.39
N ALA A 635 -15.14 20.14 -16.33
CA ALA A 635 -13.94 19.30 -16.22
C ALA A 635 -12.82 19.96 -15.41
N ALA A 636 -13.01 21.17 -14.88
CA ALA A 636 -12.00 21.86 -14.09
C ALA A 636 -11.62 21.09 -12.83
N ARG A 637 -10.34 21.17 -12.43
CA ARG A 637 -9.79 20.38 -11.33
C ARG A 637 -8.96 21.23 -10.40
N SER A 638 -9.27 21.11 -9.11
CA SER A 638 -8.52 21.79 -8.06
C SER A 638 -7.05 21.42 -8.07
N GLY A 639 -6.20 22.41 -7.79
CA GLY A 639 -4.74 22.29 -7.80
C GLY A 639 -4.09 22.27 -9.18
N ARG A 640 -4.80 22.11 -10.30
CA ARG A 640 -4.13 21.97 -11.61
C ARG A 640 -3.74 23.34 -12.20
N SER A 641 -2.58 23.39 -12.85
CA SER A 641 -2.22 24.48 -13.77
C SER A 641 -2.71 24.16 -15.18
N SER A 642 -2.61 25.14 -16.09
CA SER A 642 -2.92 24.92 -17.51
C SER A 642 -2.12 23.77 -18.13
N ARG A 643 -0.85 23.59 -17.73
CA ARG A 643 0.05 22.59 -18.29
C ARG A 643 -0.17 21.21 -17.67
N ASP A 644 -0.19 21.14 -16.35
CA ASP A 644 -0.37 19.88 -15.60
C ASP A 644 -1.75 19.26 -15.84
N PHE A 645 -2.77 20.07 -16.10
CA PHE A 645 -4.09 19.56 -16.48
C PHE A 645 -4.04 18.70 -17.77
N ILE A 646 -3.23 19.10 -18.75
CA ILE A 646 -3.04 18.32 -19.99
C ILE A 646 -2.14 17.12 -19.72
N ASN A 647 -1.02 17.32 -19.03
CA ASN A 647 -0.04 16.26 -18.76
C ASN A 647 -0.63 15.13 -17.89
N GLY A 648 -1.47 15.49 -16.91
CA GLY A 648 -2.27 14.59 -16.10
C GLY A 648 -3.52 14.04 -16.79
N ARG A 649 -3.68 14.22 -18.11
CA ARG A 649 -4.76 13.67 -18.97
C ARG A 649 -6.18 14.16 -18.71
N TRP A 650 -6.39 15.24 -17.96
CA TRP A 650 -7.74 15.74 -17.71
C TRP A 650 -8.43 16.25 -18.97
N LEU A 651 -7.68 16.92 -19.86
CA LEU A 651 -8.23 17.38 -21.15
C LEU A 651 -8.64 16.21 -22.06
N THR A 652 -7.89 15.10 -22.07
CA THR A 652 -8.25 13.93 -22.88
C THR A 652 -9.48 13.18 -22.36
N GLN A 653 -9.89 13.40 -21.10
CA GLN A 653 -11.10 12.78 -20.58
C GLN A 653 -12.37 13.33 -21.25
N ILE A 654 -12.38 14.62 -21.62
CA ILE A 654 -13.55 15.23 -22.29
C ILE A 654 -13.65 14.88 -23.78
N GLU A 655 -12.54 14.48 -24.42
CA GLU A 655 -12.44 14.34 -25.87
C GLU A 655 -13.53 13.44 -26.48
N PRO A 656 -13.84 12.26 -25.92
CA PRO A 656 -14.87 11.38 -26.55
C PRO A 656 -16.29 11.79 -26.26
N LEU A 657 -16.45 12.83 -25.43
CA LEU A 657 -17.71 13.51 -25.34
C LEU A 657 -17.80 14.44 -26.57
N VAL A 658 -16.83 15.33 -26.81
CA VAL A 658 -16.96 16.58 -27.61
C VAL A 658 -17.60 16.40 -29.00
N ARG A 659 -18.33 17.43 -29.48
CA ARG A 659 -18.91 17.49 -30.82
C ARG A 659 -18.61 18.82 -31.50
N PRO A 660 -18.66 18.89 -32.84
CA PRO A 660 -18.53 20.15 -33.57
C PRO A 660 -19.47 21.24 -33.06
N HIS A 661 -18.92 22.44 -32.91
CA HIS A 661 -19.54 23.66 -32.42
C HIS A 661 -20.03 23.61 -30.95
N ASP A 662 -19.54 22.67 -30.15
CA ASP A 662 -19.55 22.82 -28.69
C ASP A 662 -18.65 23.99 -28.25
N PHE A 663 -18.80 24.45 -27.01
CA PHE A 663 -18.00 25.54 -26.44
C PHE A 663 -16.93 25.00 -25.49
N LEU A 664 -15.75 25.63 -25.50
CA LEU A 664 -14.68 25.37 -24.53
C LEU A 664 -14.32 26.68 -23.82
N LEU A 665 -14.72 26.82 -22.56
CA LEU A 665 -14.38 27.96 -21.70
C LEU A 665 -13.15 27.58 -20.87
N ILE A 666 -12.11 28.42 -20.95
CA ILE A 666 -10.77 28.12 -20.43
C ILE A 666 -10.41 29.20 -19.41
N GLN A 667 -10.22 28.82 -18.14
CA GLN A 667 -9.73 29.73 -17.10
C GLN A 667 -8.61 29.07 -16.30
N PHE A 668 -7.42 29.65 -16.32
CA PHE A 668 -6.26 29.22 -15.53
C PHE A 668 -5.48 30.44 -15.05
N GLY A 669 -4.64 30.26 -14.02
CA GLY A 669 -3.69 31.29 -13.57
C GLY A 669 -3.21 31.10 -12.14
N HIS A 670 -4.06 30.60 -11.24
CA HIS A 670 -3.73 30.54 -9.81
C HIS A 670 -2.63 29.53 -9.47
N ASN A 671 -2.56 28.42 -10.20
CA ASN A 671 -1.50 27.42 -10.03
C ASN A 671 -0.35 27.64 -11.00
N ASP A 672 -0.61 28.29 -12.13
CA ASP A 672 0.41 28.68 -13.11
C ASP A 672 1.42 29.66 -12.51
N GLU A 673 0.99 30.63 -11.70
CA GLU A 673 1.85 31.66 -11.09
C GLU A 673 2.78 31.19 -9.95
N LYS A 674 2.82 29.89 -9.67
CA LYS A 674 3.52 29.34 -8.50
C LYS A 674 4.98 28.94 -8.75
N CYS A 675 5.54 29.19 -9.95
CA CYS A 675 6.93 28.89 -10.32
C CYS A 675 8.00 29.64 -9.50
N ASN A 676 8.12 29.38 -8.19
CA ASN A 676 9.03 30.09 -7.28
C ASN A 676 9.97 29.10 -6.57
N GLU A 677 11.23 29.00 -6.98
CA GLU A 677 12.23 28.09 -6.40
C GLU A 677 12.58 28.38 -4.94
N ALA A 678 12.37 29.60 -4.46
CA ALA A 678 12.72 30.01 -3.11
C ALA A 678 11.60 29.72 -2.07
N LYS A 679 10.46 29.16 -2.51
CA LYS A 679 9.30 28.96 -1.65
C LYS A 679 9.25 27.54 -1.05
N ALA A 680 9.34 27.46 0.28
CA ALA A 680 9.29 26.19 1.02
C ALA A 680 8.06 25.31 0.71
N ASP A 681 6.89 25.91 0.48
CA ASP A 681 5.67 25.14 0.21
C ASP A 681 5.50 24.70 -1.26
N ARG A 682 6.10 25.40 -2.25
CA ARG A 682 5.94 25.14 -3.70
C ARG A 682 7.14 25.59 -4.59
N GLY A 683 8.37 25.26 -4.17
CA GLY A 683 9.58 25.34 -5.01
C GLY A 683 10.70 24.47 -4.42
N PRO A 684 11.30 23.54 -5.18
CA PRO A 684 12.17 23.84 -6.32
C PRO A 684 11.47 23.84 -7.69
N ILE A 685 11.34 25.06 -8.23
CA ILE A 685 10.63 25.57 -9.42
C ILE A 685 9.31 24.85 -9.77
N ASP A 686 8.33 25.03 -8.86
CA ASP A 686 7.06 24.30 -8.71
C ASP A 686 7.12 22.81 -9.10
N VAL A 687 8.04 22.13 -8.40
CA VAL A 687 8.32 20.69 -8.32
C VAL A 687 7.98 19.86 -9.56
N ALA A 688 8.78 19.84 -10.63
CA ALA A 688 9.55 20.92 -11.22
C ALA A 688 8.87 21.26 -12.55
N ASN A 689 8.14 22.38 -12.54
CA ASN A 689 7.35 23.01 -13.60
C ASN A 689 5.98 22.41 -13.90
N LEU A 690 5.30 21.93 -12.88
CA LEU A 690 3.85 21.75 -12.94
C LEU A 690 3.12 23.10 -13.09
N CYS A 691 3.81 24.22 -12.97
CA CYS A 691 3.38 25.59 -13.24
C CYS A 691 3.68 26.01 -14.70
N THR A 692 3.48 27.30 -15.04
CA THR A 692 3.87 27.88 -16.35
C THR A 692 4.37 29.32 -16.19
N TYR A 693 4.98 29.91 -17.21
CA TYR A 693 5.55 31.27 -17.17
C TYR A 693 4.73 32.28 -17.99
N PRO A 694 4.52 33.50 -17.49
CA PRO A 694 3.71 34.51 -18.17
C PRO A 694 4.49 35.13 -19.34
N ASN A 695 3.81 35.93 -20.16
CA ASN A 695 4.49 36.77 -21.15
C ASN A 695 5.32 37.88 -20.48
N ASP A 696 6.33 38.38 -21.19
CA ASP A 696 7.10 39.56 -20.78
C ASP A 696 6.26 40.84 -20.91
N GLY A 697 6.83 41.99 -20.50
CA GLY A 697 6.14 43.29 -20.60
C GLY A 697 5.84 43.77 -22.03
N TRP A 698 6.35 43.08 -23.05
CA TRP A 698 6.09 43.35 -24.46
C TRP A 698 5.10 42.36 -25.08
N GLY A 699 4.57 41.43 -24.29
CA GLY A 699 3.64 40.39 -24.73
C GLY A 699 4.32 39.19 -25.40
N ASN A 700 5.63 39.02 -25.25
CA ASN A 700 6.33 37.85 -25.79
C ASN A 700 6.28 36.66 -24.81
N PRO A 701 6.04 35.42 -25.29
CA PRO A 701 6.13 34.23 -24.48
C PRO A 701 7.50 34.04 -23.81
N GLN A 702 7.50 33.72 -22.52
CA GLN A 702 8.71 33.38 -21.75
C GLN A 702 8.71 31.89 -21.40
N PHE A 703 9.85 31.21 -21.56
CA PHE A 703 10.05 29.80 -21.20
C PHE A 703 11.54 29.41 -21.29
N PRO A 704 11.98 28.36 -20.55
CA PRO A 704 13.35 27.85 -20.67
C PRO A 704 13.67 27.29 -22.06
N LEU A 705 14.95 27.25 -22.45
CA LEU A 705 15.36 26.77 -23.76
C LEU A 705 14.82 25.34 -24.02
N PHE A 706 14.21 25.13 -25.19
CA PHE A 706 13.55 23.88 -25.62
C PHE A 706 12.31 23.44 -24.83
N ALA A 707 11.82 24.24 -23.88
CA ALA A 707 10.66 23.93 -23.03
C ALA A 707 9.45 24.82 -23.37
N TRP A 708 9.05 24.87 -24.64
CA TRP A 708 8.01 25.80 -25.13
C TRP A 708 6.67 25.65 -24.41
N ASP A 709 6.32 24.45 -23.96
CA ASP A 709 5.09 24.14 -23.25
C ASP A 709 5.06 24.66 -21.80
N TYR A 710 6.18 25.21 -21.31
CA TYR A 710 6.28 25.88 -20.02
C TYR A 710 5.78 27.32 -20.10
N SER A 711 5.62 27.88 -21.30
CA SER A 711 4.95 29.16 -21.47
C SER A 711 3.45 29.04 -21.18
N PHE A 712 2.92 29.96 -20.39
CA PHE A 712 1.49 30.02 -20.10
C PHE A 712 0.68 30.28 -21.37
N GLN A 713 1.15 31.19 -22.25
CA GLN A 713 0.52 31.42 -23.56
C GLN A 713 0.49 30.14 -24.39
N HIS A 714 1.63 29.46 -24.57
CA HIS A 714 1.65 28.23 -25.38
C HIS A 714 0.81 27.11 -24.75
N SER A 715 0.75 27.04 -23.42
CA SER A 715 -0.13 26.11 -22.70
C SER A 715 -1.60 26.39 -23.01
N LEU A 716 -2.05 27.66 -22.96
CA LEU A 716 -3.40 28.07 -23.36
C LEU A 716 -3.67 27.75 -24.84
N GLU A 717 -2.71 27.98 -25.73
CA GLU A 717 -2.82 27.67 -27.16
C GLU A 717 -3.01 26.17 -27.43
N ARG A 718 -2.53 25.26 -26.56
CA ARG A 718 -2.83 23.82 -26.66
C ARG A 718 -4.33 23.55 -26.49
N TYR A 719 -5.02 24.27 -25.61
CA TYR A 719 -6.49 24.19 -25.47
C TYR A 719 -7.20 24.77 -26.69
N LEU A 720 -6.71 25.89 -27.23
CA LEU A 720 -7.26 26.47 -28.46
C LEU A 720 -7.08 25.50 -29.65
N ASN A 721 -5.93 24.83 -29.73
CA ASN A 721 -5.66 23.82 -30.76
C ASN A 721 -6.53 22.57 -30.57
N PHE A 722 -6.77 22.12 -29.34
CA PHE A 722 -7.77 21.10 -29.04
C PHE A 722 -9.15 21.53 -29.57
N ALA A 723 -9.62 22.73 -29.21
CA ALA A 723 -10.90 23.25 -29.69
C ALA A 723 -10.97 23.30 -31.22
N ARG A 724 -9.94 23.81 -31.90
CA ARG A 724 -9.87 23.87 -33.37
C ARG A 724 -9.94 22.49 -34.02
N ARG A 725 -9.18 21.51 -33.50
CA ARG A 725 -9.18 20.12 -34.01
C ARG A 725 -10.56 19.46 -33.91
N HIS A 726 -11.34 19.81 -32.88
CA HIS A 726 -12.70 19.30 -32.68
C HIS A 726 -13.81 20.24 -33.17
N HIS A 727 -13.46 21.30 -33.92
CA HIS A 727 -14.39 22.31 -34.41
C HIS A 727 -15.24 22.99 -33.32
N MET A 728 -14.71 23.13 -32.11
CA MET A 728 -15.34 23.82 -30.98
C MET A 728 -15.12 25.34 -31.05
N HIS A 729 -15.92 26.08 -30.27
CA HIS A 729 -15.78 27.52 -30.06
C HIS A 729 -15.06 27.80 -28.74
N PRO A 730 -13.76 28.12 -28.76
CA PRO A 730 -13.02 28.43 -27.54
C PRO A 730 -13.32 29.85 -27.03
N VAL A 731 -13.30 30.03 -25.72
CA VAL A 731 -13.41 31.31 -25.01
C VAL A 731 -12.35 31.35 -23.91
N LEU A 732 -11.52 32.38 -23.91
CA LEU A 732 -10.55 32.60 -22.84
C LEU A 732 -11.15 33.47 -21.74
N ILE A 733 -10.89 33.11 -20.49
CA ILE A 733 -11.39 33.80 -19.31
C ILE A 733 -10.19 34.09 -18.40
N THR A 734 -10.04 35.34 -17.98
CA THR A 734 -8.97 35.74 -17.06
C THR A 734 -9.17 35.13 -15.67
N PRO A 735 -8.12 34.96 -14.85
CA PRO A 735 -8.24 34.47 -13.47
C PRO A 735 -9.10 35.39 -12.60
N VAL A 736 -9.76 34.83 -11.59
CA VAL A 736 -10.51 35.60 -10.58
C VAL A 736 -9.56 36.18 -9.52
N PRO A 737 -9.72 37.44 -9.07
CA PRO A 737 -8.84 38.04 -8.08
C PRO A 737 -9.03 37.38 -6.70
N ARG A 738 -7.99 37.48 -5.87
CA ARG A 738 -8.08 37.10 -4.45
C ARG A 738 -8.65 38.25 -3.61
N ALA A 739 -9.31 37.94 -2.50
CA ALA A 739 -9.71 38.93 -1.49
C ALA A 739 -8.51 39.50 -0.72
N LYS A 740 -7.66 40.25 -1.43
CA LYS A 740 -6.48 40.94 -0.91
C LYS A 740 -6.67 42.43 -1.13
N SER A 741 -6.70 43.18 -0.04
CA SER A 741 -7.00 44.62 -0.08
C SER A 741 -5.81 45.43 -0.59
N VAL A 742 -6.09 46.66 -1.02
CA VAL A 742 -5.08 47.63 -1.51
C VAL A 742 -3.95 47.93 -0.52
N ASP A 743 -4.21 47.80 0.78
CA ASP A 743 -3.23 47.99 1.87
C ASP A 743 -2.42 46.72 2.20
N GLY A 744 -2.69 45.61 1.51
CA GLY A 744 -1.99 44.34 1.70
C GLY A 744 -2.63 43.39 2.71
N GLY A 745 -3.74 43.79 3.34
CA GLY A 745 -4.56 42.94 4.20
C GLY A 745 -5.48 41.96 3.43
N LEU A 746 -6.42 41.37 4.16
CA LEU A 746 -7.50 40.57 3.58
C LEU A 746 -8.78 41.42 3.49
N GLY A 747 -9.45 41.36 2.34
CA GLY A 747 -10.74 42.04 2.13
C GLY A 747 -10.75 43.01 0.95
N THR A 748 -11.65 44.00 1.05
CA THR A 748 -11.96 44.99 0.01
C THR A 748 -11.63 46.41 0.46
N PRO A 749 -11.35 47.36 -0.44
CA PRO A 749 -11.27 47.20 -1.90
C PRO A 749 -10.07 46.34 -2.32
N ILE A 750 -10.28 45.45 -3.28
CA ILE A 750 -9.25 44.50 -3.73
C ILE A 750 -8.21 45.22 -4.58
N THR A 751 -6.94 44.90 -4.36
CA THR A 751 -5.87 45.45 -5.20
C THR A 751 -6.00 44.96 -6.65
N PRO A 752 -5.92 45.85 -7.66
CA PRO A 752 -5.95 45.44 -9.06
C PRO A 752 -4.66 44.71 -9.49
N ASN A 753 -3.58 44.83 -8.71
CA ASN A 753 -2.30 44.18 -8.96
C ASN A 753 -2.32 42.72 -8.49
N GLN A 754 -3.14 41.90 -9.15
CA GLN A 754 -3.23 40.45 -8.94
C GLN A 754 -2.53 39.71 -10.09
N HIS A 755 -2.31 38.41 -9.89
CA HIS A 755 -1.74 37.52 -10.90
C HIS A 755 -0.48 38.03 -11.60
N THR A 756 0.35 38.74 -10.84
CA THR A 756 1.58 39.34 -11.32
C THR A 756 2.73 38.81 -10.49
N THR A 757 3.66 38.11 -11.13
CA THR A 757 4.90 37.68 -10.50
C THR A 757 5.95 38.78 -10.64
N LYS A 758 6.79 38.94 -9.60
CA LYS A 758 7.90 39.88 -9.55
C LYS A 758 9.07 39.19 -8.88
N GLN A 759 10.29 39.65 -9.18
CA GLN A 759 11.46 39.10 -8.50
C GLN A 759 11.37 39.35 -6.99
N ASN A 760 11.55 38.29 -6.21
CA ASN A 760 11.66 38.38 -4.76
C ASN A 760 13.13 38.60 -4.36
N ALA A 761 13.38 38.83 -3.07
CA ALA A 761 14.74 39.06 -2.56
C ALA A 761 15.71 37.89 -2.83
N ASP A 762 15.17 36.69 -2.97
CA ASP A 762 15.91 35.44 -3.19
C ASP A 762 16.04 35.08 -4.68
N ASN A 763 15.59 35.95 -5.61
CA ASN A 763 15.56 35.74 -7.06
C ASN A 763 14.84 34.46 -7.53
N GLY A 764 13.83 34.01 -6.79
CA GLY A 764 13.25 32.69 -6.97
C GLY A 764 12.34 32.49 -8.19
N TYR A 765 12.05 33.53 -8.97
CA TYR A 765 11.27 33.41 -10.21
C TYR A 765 12.21 33.47 -11.43
N GLN A 766 12.21 32.43 -12.26
CA GLN A 766 13.00 32.47 -13.50
C GLN A 766 12.46 33.51 -14.49
N TYR A 767 11.14 33.61 -14.63
CA TYR A 767 10.45 34.60 -15.47
C TYR A 767 9.34 35.28 -14.67
N VAL A 768 9.14 36.57 -14.93
CA VAL A 768 8.17 37.42 -14.23
C VAL A 768 7.25 38.12 -15.24
N GLY A 769 6.01 38.41 -14.83
CA GLY A 769 5.03 39.02 -15.72
C GLY A 769 3.62 38.96 -15.15
N ASN A 770 2.64 39.29 -15.99
CA ASN A 770 1.23 39.34 -15.62
C ASN A 770 0.44 38.25 -16.37
N TYR A 771 -0.15 37.31 -15.62
CA TYR A 771 -0.91 36.18 -16.18
C TYR A 771 -2.24 36.63 -16.78
N THR A 772 -2.91 37.63 -16.18
CA THR A 772 -4.13 38.23 -16.74
C THR A 772 -3.85 38.85 -18.10
N GLN A 773 -2.79 39.67 -18.20
CA GLN A 773 -2.35 40.24 -19.47
C GLN A 773 -1.97 39.16 -20.49
N THR A 774 -1.35 38.08 -20.05
CA THR A 774 -1.00 36.93 -20.91
C THR A 774 -2.26 36.28 -21.52
N VAL A 775 -3.35 36.13 -20.75
CA VAL A 775 -4.63 35.62 -21.27
C VAL A 775 -5.21 36.57 -22.32
N GLU A 776 -5.20 37.88 -22.06
CA GLU A 776 -5.68 38.91 -22.99
C GLU A 776 -4.90 38.91 -24.31
N ASP A 777 -3.56 38.88 -24.21
CA ASP A 777 -2.68 38.81 -25.37
C ASP A 777 -2.91 37.53 -26.17
N THR A 778 -3.02 36.39 -25.49
CA THR A 778 -3.32 35.11 -26.13
C THR A 778 -4.65 35.17 -26.89
N ALA A 779 -5.68 35.76 -26.28
CA ALA A 779 -7.00 35.90 -26.89
C ALA A 779 -6.97 36.79 -28.14
N ARG A 780 -6.31 37.94 -28.04
CA ARG A 780 -6.11 38.90 -29.13
C ARG A 780 -5.33 38.28 -30.29
N LEU A 781 -4.20 37.64 -30.02
CA LEU A 781 -3.35 36.99 -31.02
C LEU A 781 -4.07 35.86 -31.74
N ASN A 782 -4.84 35.06 -31.01
CA ASN A 782 -5.57 33.91 -31.56
C ASN A 782 -6.97 34.26 -32.09
N ARG A 783 -7.39 35.52 -31.98
CA ARG A 783 -8.71 36.03 -32.39
C ARG A 783 -9.87 35.25 -31.78
N VAL A 784 -9.77 34.93 -30.50
CA VAL A 784 -10.82 34.23 -29.74
C VAL A 784 -11.51 35.19 -28.77
N PRO A 785 -12.80 34.99 -28.46
CA PRO A 785 -13.50 35.80 -27.46
C PRO A 785 -12.81 35.74 -26.10
N LEU A 786 -12.79 36.89 -25.42
CA LEU A 786 -12.27 37.07 -24.06
C LEU A 786 -13.42 37.45 -23.12
N ILE A 787 -13.40 36.89 -21.91
CA ILE A 787 -14.13 37.39 -20.74
C ILE A 787 -13.09 37.83 -19.71
N ASP A 788 -12.96 39.14 -19.49
CA ASP A 788 -12.12 39.70 -18.41
C ASP A 788 -12.88 39.58 -17.09
N LEU A 789 -12.87 38.37 -16.53
CA LEU A 789 -13.49 38.07 -15.27
C LEU A 789 -12.74 38.75 -14.11
N GLN A 790 -11.45 39.10 -14.27
CA GLN A 790 -10.72 39.78 -13.21
C GLN A 790 -11.32 41.17 -12.97
N ALA A 791 -11.49 41.96 -14.04
CA ALA A 791 -12.10 43.28 -13.95
C ALA A 791 -13.53 43.22 -13.40
N LEU A 792 -14.35 42.28 -13.88
CA LEU A 792 -15.73 42.13 -13.42
C LEU A 792 -15.83 41.81 -11.92
N VAL A 793 -14.94 40.95 -11.40
CA VAL A 793 -14.94 40.61 -9.98
C VAL A 793 -14.37 41.74 -9.14
N LEU A 794 -13.36 42.48 -9.62
CA LEU A 794 -12.87 43.68 -8.93
C LEU A 794 -13.99 44.72 -8.79
N ASP A 795 -14.73 44.99 -9.88
CA ASP A 795 -15.84 45.94 -9.87
C ASP A 795 -16.95 45.52 -8.91
N MET A 796 -17.31 44.23 -8.89
CA MET A 796 -18.30 43.69 -7.96
C MET A 796 -17.81 43.75 -6.51
N ALA A 797 -16.58 43.30 -6.24
CA ALA A 797 -16.05 43.22 -4.88
C ALA A 797 -15.82 44.60 -4.26
N ASN A 798 -15.43 45.59 -5.07
CA ASN A 798 -15.22 46.97 -4.61
C ASN A 798 -16.52 47.70 -4.26
N GLN A 799 -17.69 47.11 -4.53
CA GLN A 799 -18.99 47.60 -4.05
C GLN A 799 -19.34 47.11 -2.64
N THR A 800 -18.57 46.16 -2.09
CA THR A 800 -18.77 45.64 -0.74
C THR A 800 -18.09 46.52 0.31
N SER A 801 -18.59 46.49 1.54
CA SER A 801 -18.03 47.23 2.67
C SER A 801 -17.76 46.34 3.88
N GLY A 802 -16.69 46.65 4.63
CA GLY A 802 -16.33 45.91 5.84
C GLY A 802 -16.07 44.43 5.58
N ASP A 803 -16.80 43.56 6.27
CA ASP A 803 -16.63 42.10 6.21
C ASP A 803 -17.50 41.41 5.15
N GLU A 804 -18.28 42.14 4.35
CA GLU A 804 -19.18 41.58 3.33
C GLU A 804 -18.46 40.70 2.29
N TRP A 805 -17.17 40.92 2.03
CA TRP A 805 -16.38 40.06 1.15
C TRP A 805 -16.30 38.61 1.65
N LYS A 806 -16.44 38.38 2.96
CA LYS A 806 -16.47 37.05 3.56
C LYS A 806 -17.68 36.24 3.14
N ASP A 807 -18.75 36.85 2.61
CA ASP A 807 -19.88 36.14 2.01
C ASP A 807 -19.59 35.61 0.61
N ILE A 808 -18.55 36.14 -0.04
CA ILE A 808 -18.16 35.82 -1.41
C ILE A 808 -17.05 34.77 -1.37
N TRP A 809 -15.96 35.08 -0.67
CA TRP A 809 -14.85 34.16 -0.46
C TRP A 809 -15.10 33.23 0.73
N LEU A 810 -14.41 32.11 0.77
CA LEU A 810 -14.64 31.06 1.75
C LEU A 810 -14.14 31.49 3.14
N ALA A 811 -15.09 31.88 3.98
CA ALA A 811 -14.88 32.32 5.35
C ALA A 811 -16.13 31.97 6.17
N VAL A 812 -16.14 30.76 6.74
CA VAL A 812 -17.34 30.19 7.39
C VAL A 812 -17.15 29.94 8.87
N ASP A 813 -18.26 29.98 9.62
CA ASP A 813 -18.27 29.64 11.04
C ASP A 813 -18.10 28.12 11.21
N PRO A 814 -17.02 27.65 11.88
CA PRO A 814 -16.85 26.25 12.19
C PRO A 814 -17.98 25.61 13.01
N GLY A 815 -18.72 26.40 13.79
CA GLY A 815 -19.90 25.92 14.52
C GLY A 815 -21.02 25.45 13.59
N GLN A 816 -21.10 26.03 12.38
CA GLN A 816 -22.04 25.62 11.34
C GLN A 816 -21.43 24.61 10.35
N TYR A 817 -20.14 24.74 10.07
CA TYR A 817 -19.43 23.89 9.12
C TYR A 817 -18.18 23.26 9.76
N PRO A 818 -18.34 22.13 10.48
CA PRO A 818 -17.27 21.55 11.30
C PRO A 818 -16.00 21.15 10.54
N TYR A 819 -16.11 20.86 9.23
CA TYR A 819 -14.95 20.61 8.36
C TYR A 819 -13.88 21.71 8.47
N TYR A 820 -14.29 22.96 8.76
CA TYR A 820 -13.43 24.13 8.78
C TYR A 820 -12.84 24.49 10.16
N ALA A 821 -13.11 23.73 11.23
CA ALA A 821 -12.67 24.07 12.60
C ALA A 821 -11.19 24.45 12.72
N ASP A 822 -10.31 23.67 12.10
CA ASP A 822 -8.85 23.90 12.13
C ASP A 822 -8.26 24.09 10.72
N ARG A 823 -9.10 24.47 9.75
CA ARG A 823 -8.71 24.54 8.33
C ARG A 823 -8.81 25.95 7.78
N THR A 824 -8.06 26.19 6.71
CA THR A 824 -8.25 27.37 5.87
C THR A 824 -9.67 27.37 5.30
N GLY A 825 -10.34 28.52 5.35
CA GLY A 825 -11.75 28.68 5.01
C GLY A 825 -12.62 29.03 6.20
N SER A 826 -12.11 28.98 7.44
CA SER A 826 -12.84 29.45 8.62
C SER A 826 -12.84 30.97 8.74
N LEU A 827 -13.72 31.53 9.57
CA LEU A 827 -13.72 32.97 9.89
C LEU A 827 -12.37 33.46 10.47
N ALA A 828 -11.67 32.61 11.22
CA ALA A 828 -10.37 32.93 11.81
C ALA A 828 -9.21 32.82 10.80
N LYS A 829 -9.35 31.96 9.79
CA LYS A 829 -8.36 31.76 8.72
C LYS A 829 -9.03 31.73 7.34
N PRO A 830 -9.55 32.88 6.85
CA PRO A 830 -10.28 32.92 5.58
C PRO A 830 -9.46 32.40 4.39
N ASP A 831 -10.12 31.72 3.47
CA ASP A 831 -9.57 31.38 2.16
C ASP A 831 -9.96 32.47 1.16
N THR A 832 -8.98 33.28 0.76
CA THR A 832 -9.20 34.41 -0.13
C THR A 832 -9.16 34.04 -1.61
N THR A 833 -9.12 32.75 -1.96
CA THR A 833 -9.10 32.26 -3.35
C THR A 833 -10.39 31.52 -3.71
N HIS A 834 -10.87 30.65 -2.83
CA HIS A 834 -12.08 29.86 -3.07
C HIS A 834 -13.34 30.58 -2.59
N PHE A 835 -14.48 30.19 -3.15
CA PHE A 835 -15.76 30.83 -2.89
C PHE A 835 -16.65 29.97 -1.99
N GLN A 836 -17.54 30.64 -1.27
CA GLN A 836 -18.75 30.00 -0.77
C GLN A 836 -19.76 29.86 -1.90
N GLU A 837 -20.83 29.09 -1.66
CA GLU A 837 -21.94 28.93 -2.60
C GLU A 837 -22.47 30.28 -3.13
N LYS A 838 -22.68 31.27 -2.24
CA LYS A 838 -23.16 32.62 -2.62
C LYS A 838 -22.18 33.32 -3.56
N GLY A 839 -20.89 33.34 -3.24
CA GLY A 839 -19.85 33.91 -4.09
C GLY A 839 -19.75 33.21 -5.44
N ALA A 840 -19.71 31.87 -5.46
CA ALA A 840 -19.66 31.08 -6.68
C ALA A 840 -20.84 31.40 -7.62
N LYS A 841 -22.05 31.52 -7.06
CA LYS A 841 -23.25 31.93 -7.79
C LYS A 841 -23.15 33.36 -8.33
N GLN A 842 -22.53 34.29 -7.59
CA GLN A 842 -22.31 35.66 -8.09
C GLN A 842 -21.30 35.69 -9.24
N ILE A 843 -20.17 34.98 -9.11
CA ILE A 843 -19.17 34.89 -10.18
C ILE A 843 -19.77 34.24 -11.44
N ALA A 844 -20.55 33.16 -11.28
CA ALA A 844 -21.24 32.52 -12.40
C ALA A 844 -22.20 33.48 -13.13
N LYS A 845 -22.92 34.35 -12.39
CA LYS A 845 -23.78 35.38 -12.99
C LYS A 845 -22.98 36.41 -13.79
N LEU A 846 -21.82 36.85 -13.29
CA LEU A 846 -20.93 37.75 -14.03
C LEU A 846 -20.48 37.11 -15.36
N VAL A 847 -20.11 35.82 -15.35
CA VAL A 847 -19.75 35.09 -16.57
C VAL A 847 -20.93 35.02 -17.55
N ILE A 848 -22.13 34.70 -17.07
CA ILE A 848 -23.36 34.67 -17.91
C ILE A 848 -23.61 36.05 -18.54
N GLN A 849 -23.52 37.13 -17.74
CA GLN A 849 -23.72 38.50 -18.22
C GLN A 849 -22.65 38.90 -19.25
N ALA A 850 -21.38 38.55 -19.00
CA ALA A 850 -20.29 38.81 -19.93
C ALA A 850 -20.50 38.09 -21.27
N ILE A 851 -20.95 36.83 -21.25
CA ILE A 851 -21.32 36.10 -22.46
C ILE A 851 -22.46 36.80 -23.20
N GLN A 852 -23.49 37.26 -22.48
CA GLN A 852 -24.64 37.95 -23.07
C GLN A 852 -24.27 39.30 -23.70
N GLN A 853 -23.29 40.00 -23.14
CA GLN A 853 -22.85 41.32 -23.60
C GLN A 853 -21.76 41.25 -24.66
N ASN A 854 -21.04 40.13 -24.80
CA ASN A 854 -19.98 39.97 -25.79
C ASN A 854 -20.58 39.65 -27.18
N PRO A 855 -20.44 40.54 -28.20
CA PRO A 855 -21.01 40.32 -29.53
C PRO A 855 -20.49 39.05 -30.21
N SER A 856 -19.25 38.68 -29.95
CA SER A 856 -18.63 37.47 -30.52
C SER A 856 -19.24 36.18 -29.95
N LEU A 857 -19.94 36.26 -28.81
CA LEU A 857 -20.59 35.15 -28.14
C LEU A 857 -22.12 35.14 -28.31
N HIS A 858 -22.67 35.95 -29.20
CA HIS A 858 -24.12 36.07 -29.45
C HIS A 858 -24.86 34.73 -29.67
N TYR A 859 -24.21 33.71 -30.24
CA TYR A 859 -24.80 32.39 -30.45
C TYR A 859 -24.94 31.59 -29.15
N LEU A 860 -23.96 31.71 -28.25
CA LEU A 860 -24.04 31.15 -26.90
C LEU A 860 -25.03 31.95 -26.04
N ALA A 861 -24.95 33.28 -26.09
CA ALA A 861 -25.83 34.20 -25.36
C ALA A 861 -27.32 33.89 -25.55
N ARG A 862 -27.75 33.58 -26.79
CA ARG A 862 -29.15 33.22 -27.12
C ARG A 862 -29.63 31.91 -26.47
N GLN A 863 -28.73 31.10 -25.94
CA GLN A 863 -29.04 29.81 -25.32
C GLN A 863 -28.98 29.85 -23.79
N LEU A 864 -28.38 30.89 -23.21
CA LEU A 864 -28.32 31.09 -21.78
C LEU A 864 -29.68 31.58 -21.22
N PRO A 865 -30.00 31.28 -19.96
CA PRO A 865 -31.18 31.84 -19.30
C PRO A 865 -31.10 33.38 -19.25
N HIS A 866 -32.25 34.05 -19.35
CA HIS A 866 -32.32 35.50 -19.19
C HIS A 866 -32.07 35.87 -17.72
N THR A 867 -30.94 36.53 -17.45
CA THR A 867 -30.65 37.15 -16.16
C THR A 867 -31.39 38.49 -16.08
N PRO A 868 -32.27 38.73 -15.08
CA PRO A 868 -32.82 40.06 -14.86
C PRO A 868 -31.68 41.06 -14.62
N ARG A 869 -31.77 42.26 -15.21
CA ARG A 869 -30.87 43.37 -14.86
C ARG A 869 -31.15 43.78 -13.41
N TYR A 870 -30.44 43.22 -12.45
CA TYR A 870 -30.41 43.78 -11.10
C TYR A 870 -29.37 44.90 -11.08
N SER A 871 -29.80 46.11 -10.73
CA SER A 871 -28.91 47.14 -10.19
C SER A 871 -28.37 46.62 -8.86
N PHE A 872 -27.05 46.61 -8.72
CA PHE A 872 -26.36 46.24 -7.49
C PHE A 872 -26.80 47.10 -6.30
#